data_AF-A0A833ESA4-F1
#
_entry.id   AF-A0A833ESA4-F1
#
_cell.length_a   1.000
_cell.length_b   1.000
_cell.length_c   1.000
_cell.angle_alpha   90.00
_cell.angle_beta   90.00
_cell.angle_gamma   90.00
#
_symmetry.space_group_name_H-M   'P 1'
#
loop_
_entity.id
_entity.type
_entity.pdbx_description
1 polymer ?
#
loop_
_entity_poly.entity_id
_entity_poly.type
_entity_poly.pdbx_seq_one_letter_code
_entity_poly.pdbx_strand_id
1 'polypeptide(L)'
;MAPNSGNPDKLTPLVMPPRDGASQSGRKTKALNPSYIAIDERSPADILRFTREYVKNLRYYGIEDEQIKLLGDWSGFLNGEMDIEEIVAFMENPDAFSSAKSSQFTRPHFALFLTFLHLLRHAQTHMNQLTKRHLDFYYQQILGMTKKSAMPDKVHVLVDLAAKIPAVELPAGTTMLAGTDSLGKDLIYSTDEQLVVNQAQIAKISSLYVDSPQIGMREERERQSNPDSSDAFMRMLRLPYGEPQPGSVIPVFGDGTLPGDPKSQDDGPAFHHVIQFREVIQFVPGDLHISIPDFYKIMVYQETQEVKWQEINRIITQAGKNRDANFADIPEDSRKFEENLTAAVKPEGGLLDSIFTEIPEIKTVYDAYTNLYREDLGNLRTTIEEKMFLDIDNFARMMFLKKRIDLEWDEINRILQNAAQQERNDAAFELPIESKMDFEKNLVNALDPAMNATSLQPHFNALASRTEDLIKIESLTGLYHALLRLEEYFHIHPGKYPVAIPQNSEKLASHNWDKTYTILAEAYRQKIWTQRRANMQDVRKESPQPEALQLIVDLALGDAESGSKELNPLVRLKEKSGDTFTDFLNQMIDRENAGQPILDEEWDRIIGIAELLQRDHLEEPVAAYVEWKNLYAYADATTVKEISRDATRWKTFGRPQGMITKDQVPTYSFGWAITSPLLLLSQGTRTINLSLRFSKDEFDADAIRHAFGDETELNNLKVAKGTGPFLIEISTGKSWIEPETSTWHMDVSAEDHASLKITIVLLRDIDPIVPLVNDENQPNATWPQLRLLLRQIWQPSEANDGTGQYKTD
;
A
#
# COMPACT_ATOMS: atom_id res chain seq x y z
N MET A 1 -19.80 -43.83 20.52
CA MET A 1 -20.76 -43.70 19.41
C MET A 1 -19.98 -43.56 18.13
N ALA A 2 -20.34 -44.33 17.11
CA ALA A 2 -19.56 -44.60 15.91
C ALA A 2 -19.22 -43.34 15.06
N PRO A 3 -18.10 -43.36 14.31
CA PRO A 3 -17.76 -42.32 13.34
C PRO A 3 -18.56 -42.53 12.05
N ASN A 4 -19.17 -41.46 11.54
CA ASN A 4 -19.88 -41.49 10.27
C ASN A 4 -18.93 -41.04 9.15
N SER A 5 -18.81 -41.87 8.13
CA SER A 5 -17.94 -41.73 6.96
C SER A 5 -18.38 -40.59 6.04
N GLY A 6 -17.53 -39.56 5.94
CA GLY A 6 -17.62 -38.49 4.94
C GLY A 6 -16.81 -38.84 3.70
N ASN A 7 -17.50 -38.92 2.57
CA ASN A 7 -17.02 -39.23 1.22
C ASN A 7 -15.98 -38.18 0.72
N PRO A 8 -14.79 -38.55 0.18
CA PRO A 8 -13.71 -37.61 -0.15
C PRO A 8 -13.81 -36.91 -1.53
N ASP A 9 -14.82 -37.15 -2.37
CA ASP A 9 -14.84 -36.67 -3.77
C ASP A 9 -15.64 -35.39 -4.05
N LYS A 10 -15.51 -34.34 -3.24
CA LYS A 10 -15.98 -32.99 -3.63
C LYS A 10 -14.96 -31.91 -3.32
N LEU A 11 -13.89 -31.86 -4.10
CA LEU A 11 -13.21 -30.60 -4.39
C LEU A 11 -14.21 -29.71 -5.13
N THR A 12 -14.89 -28.83 -4.40
CA THR A 12 -15.58 -27.69 -4.99
C THR A 12 -14.52 -26.81 -5.66
N PRO A 13 -14.53 -26.64 -6.99
CA PRO A 13 -13.68 -25.64 -7.61
C PRO A 13 -14.06 -24.28 -7.02
N LEU A 14 -13.04 -23.47 -6.68
CA LEU A 14 -13.20 -22.07 -6.34
C LEU A 14 -13.93 -21.36 -7.49
N VAL A 15 -15.25 -21.26 -7.38
CA VAL A 15 -16.07 -20.40 -8.23
C VAL A 15 -15.77 -18.99 -7.77
N MET A 16 -14.82 -18.32 -8.43
CA MET A 16 -14.75 -16.87 -8.35
C MET A 16 -16.11 -16.33 -8.80
N PRO A 17 -16.85 -15.60 -7.95
CA PRO A 17 -18.11 -15.03 -8.36
C PRO A 17 -17.83 -14.10 -9.55
N PRO A 18 -18.63 -14.15 -10.63
CA PRO A 18 -18.53 -13.16 -11.69
C PRO A 18 -18.79 -11.78 -11.06
N ARG A 19 -17.73 -10.99 -10.89
CA ARG A 19 -17.82 -9.56 -10.57
C ARG A 19 -18.33 -8.85 -11.82
N ASP A 20 -19.63 -8.96 -12.07
CA ASP A 20 -20.32 -8.09 -13.01
C ASP A 20 -20.69 -6.79 -12.28
N GLY A 21 -19.71 -5.88 -12.20
CA GLY A 21 -19.89 -4.55 -11.62
C GLY A 21 -20.64 -3.56 -12.52
N ALA A 22 -21.12 -3.97 -13.70
CA ALA A 22 -21.58 -3.03 -14.72
C ALA A 22 -22.93 -3.37 -15.37
N SER A 23 -23.56 -4.52 -15.11
CA SER A 23 -24.88 -4.78 -15.72
C SER A 23 -26.01 -3.95 -15.11
N GLN A 24 -26.63 -3.14 -15.96
CA GLN A 24 -27.79 -2.31 -15.63
C GLN A 24 -29.01 -3.17 -15.22
N SER A 25 -29.06 -4.42 -15.68
CA SER A 25 -30.14 -5.39 -15.41
C SER A 25 -30.26 -5.75 -13.93
N GLY A 26 -29.17 -5.68 -13.16
CA GLY A 26 -29.17 -5.94 -11.71
C GLY A 26 -29.72 -4.80 -10.83
N ARG A 27 -29.95 -3.60 -11.38
CA ARG A 27 -30.34 -2.40 -10.61
C ARG A 27 -31.85 -2.17 -10.48
N LYS A 28 -32.70 -3.12 -10.88
CA LYS A 28 -34.15 -3.02 -10.65
C LYS A 28 -34.45 -3.33 -9.18
N THR A 29 -34.44 -2.31 -8.32
CA THR A 29 -34.90 -2.45 -6.94
C THR A 29 -36.39 -2.79 -6.94
N LYS A 30 -36.77 -3.91 -6.32
CA LYS A 30 -38.18 -4.34 -6.21
C LYS A 30 -39.06 -3.24 -5.60
N ALA A 31 -38.50 -2.44 -4.69
CA ALA A 31 -39.16 -1.30 -4.03
C ALA A 31 -39.63 -0.18 -4.98
N LEU A 32 -39.05 -0.05 -6.18
CA LEU A 32 -39.48 0.95 -7.17
C LEU A 32 -40.63 0.46 -8.07
N ASN A 33 -41.07 -0.79 -7.93
CA ASN A 33 -42.27 -1.26 -8.63
C ASN A 33 -43.51 -0.67 -7.92
N PRO A 34 -44.39 0.08 -8.61
CA PRO A 34 -45.59 0.64 -7.99
C PRO A 34 -46.56 -0.39 -7.40
N SER A 35 -46.45 -1.66 -7.81
CA SER A 35 -47.25 -2.78 -7.28
C SER A 35 -46.53 -3.55 -6.16
N TYR A 36 -45.38 -3.07 -5.68
CA TYR A 36 -44.59 -3.74 -4.64
C TYR A 36 -45.30 -3.74 -3.27
N ILE A 37 -45.99 -2.65 -2.95
CA ILE A 37 -46.84 -2.51 -1.77
C ILE A 37 -48.19 -1.97 -2.25
N ALA A 38 -49.27 -2.57 -1.77
CA ALA A 38 -50.62 -2.02 -1.94
C ALA A 38 -51.06 -1.32 -0.64
N ILE A 39 -51.97 -0.36 -0.75
CA ILE A 39 -52.50 0.37 0.43
C ILE A 39 -53.49 -0.50 1.19
N ASP A 40 -54.27 -1.31 0.48
CA ASP A 40 -55.12 -2.34 1.04
C ASP A 40 -54.85 -3.67 0.34
N GLU A 41 -54.23 -4.58 1.09
CA GLU A 41 -53.84 -5.93 0.67
C GLU A 41 -54.90 -6.98 1.03
N ARG A 42 -56.01 -6.59 1.68
CA ARG A 42 -57.04 -7.54 2.12
C ARG A 42 -57.75 -8.14 0.91
N SER A 43 -57.59 -9.44 0.74
CA SER A 43 -58.34 -10.22 -0.24
C SER A 43 -59.81 -10.37 0.20
N PRO A 44 -60.73 -10.74 -0.72
CA PRO A 44 -62.09 -11.10 -0.34
C PRO A 44 -62.15 -12.20 0.74
N ALA A 45 -61.21 -13.15 0.71
CA ALA A 45 -61.09 -14.20 1.72
C ALA A 45 -60.75 -13.61 3.10
N ASP A 46 -59.85 -12.62 3.18
CA ASP A 46 -59.48 -11.97 4.44
C ASP A 46 -60.67 -11.21 5.04
N ILE A 47 -61.45 -10.54 4.19
CA ILE A 47 -62.67 -9.83 4.63
C ILE A 47 -63.73 -10.83 5.12
N LEU A 48 -63.88 -11.98 4.45
CA LEU A 48 -64.77 -13.06 4.89
C LEU A 48 -64.33 -13.68 6.22
N ARG A 49 -63.03 -13.91 6.41
CA ARG A 49 -62.45 -14.36 7.69
C ARG A 49 -62.70 -13.35 8.80
N PHE A 50 -62.46 -12.07 8.52
CA PHE A 50 -62.78 -10.99 9.45
C PHE A 50 -64.27 -10.98 9.81
N THR A 51 -65.14 -11.10 8.81
CA THR A 51 -66.60 -11.12 9.02
C THR A 51 -67.02 -12.29 9.90
N ARG A 52 -66.44 -13.49 9.70
CA ARG A 52 -66.70 -14.68 10.53
C ARG A 52 -66.47 -14.44 12.02
N GLU A 53 -65.40 -13.75 12.35
CA GLU A 53 -65.08 -13.42 13.74
C GLU A 53 -65.90 -12.22 14.24
N TYR A 54 -66.16 -11.25 13.38
CA TYR A 54 -66.92 -10.06 13.73
C TYR A 54 -68.36 -10.39 14.15
N VAL A 55 -69.04 -11.27 13.42
CA VAL A 55 -70.46 -11.59 13.68
C VAL A 55 -70.71 -12.28 15.03
N LYS A 56 -69.72 -12.96 15.62
CA LYS A 56 -69.81 -13.56 16.96
C LYS A 56 -69.98 -12.50 18.07
N ASN A 57 -69.54 -11.28 17.80
CA ASN A 57 -69.65 -10.16 18.73
C ASN A 57 -70.99 -9.41 18.58
N LEU A 58 -71.82 -9.77 17.58
CA LEU A 58 -73.11 -9.15 17.33
C LEU A 58 -74.23 -9.99 17.94
N ARG A 59 -75.05 -9.37 18.79
CA ARG A 59 -76.24 -10.03 19.37
C ARG A 59 -77.35 -10.17 18.33
N TYR A 60 -77.99 -11.34 18.29
CA TYR A 60 -79.11 -11.62 17.39
C TYR A 60 -80.44 -11.63 18.15
N TYR A 61 -81.37 -10.76 17.74
CA TYR A 61 -82.73 -10.69 18.30
C TYR A 61 -83.73 -11.20 17.26
N GLY A 62 -84.57 -12.16 17.66
CA GLY A 62 -85.65 -12.70 16.82
C GLY A 62 -87.01 -12.56 17.50
N ILE A 63 -88.08 -12.91 16.77
CA ILE A 63 -89.45 -12.87 17.27
C ILE A 63 -89.90 -14.29 17.59
N GLU A 64 -90.21 -14.57 18.85
CA GLU A 64 -90.85 -15.80 19.31
C GLU A 64 -92.09 -15.41 20.12
N ASP A 65 -93.22 -16.07 19.86
CA ASP A 65 -94.50 -15.80 20.53
C ASP A 65 -94.90 -14.30 20.47
N GLU A 66 -94.71 -13.66 19.31
CA GLU A 66 -94.97 -12.23 19.09
C GLU A 66 -94.11 -11.27 19.94
N GLN A 67 -93.05 -11.74 20.60
CA GLN A 67 -92.12 -10.91 21.38
C GLN A 67 -90.68 -10.97 20.87
N ILE A 68 -89.98 -9.83 20.91
CA ILE A 68 -88.56 -9.76 20.56
C ILE A 68 -87.73 -10.38 21.71
N LYS A 69 -87.03 -11.48 21.42
CA LYS A 69 -86.14 -12.16 22.35
C LYS A 69 -84.72 -12.21 21.80
N LEU A 70 -83.73 -12.20 22.70
CA LEU A 70 -82.33 -12.46 22.36
C LEU A 70 -82.17 -13.96 22.09
N LEU A 71 -81.87 -14.32 20.83
CA LEU A 71 -81.78 -15.71 20.37
C LEU A 71 -80.33 -16.17 20.11
N GLY A 72 -79.33 -15.40 20.54
CA GLY A 72 -77.91 -15.73 20.42
C GLY A 72 -77.10 -14.60 19.78
N ASP A 73 -76.22 -14.97 18.85
CA ASP A 73 -75.37 -14.07 18.07
C ASP A 73 -75.57 -14.27 16.55
N TRP A 74 -74.89 -13.46 15.73
CA TRP A 74 -74.96 -13.56 14.28
C TRP A 74 -74.02 -14.62 13.67
N SER A 75 -73.47 -15.55 14.44
CA SER A 75 -72.58 -16.61 13.92
C SER A 75 -73.24 -17.46 12.82
N GLY A 76 -74.57 -17.60 12.84
CA GLY A 76 -75.35 -18.27 11.79
C GLY A 76 -75.32 -17.57 10.41
N PHE A 77 -74.92 -16.29 10.35
CA PHE A 77 -74.79 -15.54 9.10
C PHE A 77 -73.68 -16.11 8.20
N LEU A 78 -72.56 -16.52 8.81
CA LEU A 78 -71.45 -17.18 8.15
C LEU A 78 -71.07 -18.43 8.96
N ASN A 79 -71.86 -19.49 8.78
CA ASN A 79 -71.62 -20.79 9.42
C ASN A 79 -70.16 -21.24 9.22
N GLY A 80 -69.53 -21.73 10.30
CA GLY A 80 -68.15 -22.22 10.29
C GLY A 80 -67.91 -23.42 9.36
N GLU A 81 -68.97 -24.12 8.95
CA GLU A 81 -68.93 -25.21 7.98
C GLU A 81 -68.81 -24.74 6.52
N MET A 82 -69.02 -23.45 6.23
CA MET A 82 -68.85 -22.92 4.87
C MET A 82 -67.37 -22.67 4.56
N ASP A 83 -66.91 -23.20 3.43
CA ASP A 83 -65.58 -22.96 2.90
C ASP A 83 -65.48 -21.52 2.33
N ILE A 84 -64.49 -20.74 2.80
CA ILE A 84 -64.31 -19.34 2.39
C ILE A 84 -63.86 -19.29 0.93
N GLU A 85 -63.01 -20.23 0.54
CA GLU A 85 -62.47 -20.33 -0.80
C GLU A 85 -63.57 -20.69 -1.81
N GLU A 86 -64.57 -21.52 -1.42
CA GLU A 86 -65.77 -21.75 -2.23
C GLU A 86 -66.65 -20.49 -2.37
N ILE A 87 -66.79 -19.69 -1.30
CA ILE A 87 -67.55 -18.43 -1.33
C ILE A 87 -66.88 -17.43 -2.29
N VAL A 88 -65.55 -17.32 -2.24
CA VAL A 88 -64.79 -16.45 -3.16
C VAL A 88 -64.96 -16.92 -4.60
N ALA A 89 -64.85 -18.23 -4.86
CA ALA A 89 -65.06 -18.80 -6.19
C ALA A 89 -66.48 -18.53 -6.72
N PHE A 90 -67.50 -18.63 -5.86
CA PHE A 90 -68.88 -18.27 -6.21
C PHE A 90 -69.03 -16.78 -6.54
N MET A 91 -68.35 -15.90 -5.81
CA MET A 91 -68.39 -14.46 -6.05
C MET A 91 -67.71 -14.05 -7.38
N GLU A 92 -66.68 -14.77 -7.83
CA GLU A 92 -66.01 -14.51 -9.11
C GLU A 92 -66.77 -15.11 -10.31
N ASN A 93 -67.34 -16.31 -10.15
CA ASN A 93 -68.04 -17.01 -11.23
C ASN A 93 -69.29 -17.77 -10.72
N PRO A 94 -70.41 -17.08 -10.49
CA PRO A 94 -71.62 -17.68 -9.94
C PRO A 94 -72.22 -18.77 -10.83
N ASP A 95 -72.10 -18.63 -12.16
CA ASP A 95 -72.69 -19.53 -13.16
C ASP A 95 -72.03 -20.92 -13.20
N ALA A 96 -70.82 -21.04 -12.64
CA ALA A 96 -70.10 -22.31 -12.53
C ALA A 96 -70.65 -23.25 -11.43
N PHE A 97 -71.56 -22.78 -10.57
CA PHE A 97 -72.10 -23.54 -9.45
C PHE A 97 -73.45 -24.17 -9.77
N SER A 98 -73.64 -25.44 -9.40
CA SER A 98 -74.93 -26.10 -9.53
C SER A 98 -75.99 -25.46 -8.62
N SER A 99 -77.26 -25.50 -9.02
CA SER A 99 -78.38 -24.94 -8.23
C SER A 99 -78.46 -25.49 -6.80
N ALA A 100 -78.07 -26.75 -6.59
CA ALA A 100 -78.01 -27.35 -5.26
C ALA A 100 -76.90 -26.71 -4.39
N LYS A 101 -75.70 -26.49 -4.95
CA LYS A 101 -74.56 -25.88 -4.24
C LYS A 101 -74.67 -24.37 -4.08
N SER A 102 -75.36 -23.67 -4.97
CA SER A 102 -75.55 -22.21 -4.89
C SER A 102 -76.67 -21.79 -3.92
N SER A 103 -77.57 -22.70 -3.53
CA SER A 103 -78.68 -22.42 -2.61
C SER A 103 -78.24 -21.85 -1.25
N GLN A 104 -77.08 -22.29 -0.75
CA GLN A 104 -76.49 -21.77 0.50
C GLN A 104 -75.91 -20.36 0.34
N PHE A 105 -75.45 -19.98 -0.86
CA PHE A 105 -74.84 -18.68 -1.15
C PHE A 105 -75.84 -17.64 -1.69
N THR A 106 -77.01 -18.08 -2.15
CA THR A 106 -78.06 -17.23 -2.75
C THR A 106 -79.12 -16.77 -1.74
N ARG A 107 -78.94 -17.03 -0.44
CA ARG A 107 -79.78 -16.47 0.62
C ARG A 107 -79.78 -14.94 0.48
N PRO A 108 -80.93 -14.24 0.48
CA PRO A 108 -80.99 -12.83 0.11
C PRO A 108 -80.01 -11.91 0.87
N HIS A 109 -79.87 -12.12 2.18
CA HIS A 109 -78.95 -11.35 3.03
C HIS A 109 -77.48 -11.65 2.72
N PHE A 110 -77.15 -12.89 2.37
CA PHE A 110 -75.77 -13.31 2.08
C PHE A 110 -75.34 -12.88 0.68
N ALA A 111 -76.21 -13.03 -0.32
CA ALA A 111 -75.99 -12.53 -1.68
C ALA A 111 -75.78 -11.00 -1.70
N LEU A 112 -76.55 -10.25 -0.89
CA LEU A 112 -76.34 -8.81 -0.73
C LEU A 112 -74.95 -8.49 -0.18
N PHE A 113 -74.48 -9.24 0.82
CA PHE A 113 -73.15 -9.07 1.39
C PHE A 113 -72.03 -9.43 0.39
N LEU A 114 -72.16 -10.53 -0.36
CA LEU A 114 -71.20 -10.86 -1.42
C LEU A 114 -71.16 -9.80 -2.53
N THR A 115 -72.32 -9.24 -2.88
CA THR A 115 -72.41 -8.12 -3.83
C THR A 115 -71.69 -6.89 -3.29
N PHE A 116 -71.85 -6.58 -1.99
CA PHE A 116 -71.11 -5.50 -1.35
C PHE A 116 -69.59 -5.73 -1.41
N LEU A 117 -69.11 -6.93 -1.10
CA LEU A 117 -67.68 -7.27 -1.21
C LEU A 117 -67.16 -7.15 -2.64
N HIS A 118 -67.97 -7.57 -3.63
CA HIS A 118 -67.63 -7.42 -5.04
C HIS A 118 -67.48 -5.95 -5.42
N LEU A 119 -68.41 -5.07 -5.02
CA LEU A 119 -68.34 -3.63 -5.28
C LEU A 119 -67.18 -2.95 -4.55
N LEU A 120 -66.85 -3.39 -3.33
CA LEU A 120 -65.74 -2.86 -2.55
C LEU A 120 -64.39 -2.98 -3.28
N ARG A 121 -64.21 -3.99 -4.14
CA ARG A 121 -63.00 -4.19 -4.95
C ARG A 121 -62.67 -3.00 -5.84
N HIS A 122 -63.67 -2.28 -6.35
CA HIS A 122 -63.43 -1.08 -7.16
C HIS A 122 -62.77 0.03 -6.35
N ALA A 123 -63.23 0.26 -5.12
CA ALA A 123 -62.65 1.24 -4.22
C ALA A 123 -61.22 0.84 -3.81
N GLN A 124 -61.00 -0.45 -3.51
CA GLN A 124 -59.65 -0.99 -3.24
C GLN A 124 -58.71 -0.81 -4.44
N THR A 125 -59.17 -1.09 -5.65
CA THR A 125 -58.37 -0.93 -6.89
C THR A 125 -57.95 0.53 -7.08
N HIS A 126 -58.86 1.49 -6.88
CA HIS A 126 -58.53 2.91 -6.97
C HIS A 126 -57.56 3.35 -5.88
N MET A 127 -57.74 2.88 -4.66
CA MET A 127 -56.86 3.20 -3.54
C MET A 127 -55.44 2.66 -3.78
N ASN A 128 -55.32 1.45 -4.32
CA ASN A 128 -54.04 0.81 -4.64
C ASN A 128 -53.30 1.46 -5.83
N GLN A 129 -53.92 2.38 -6.58
CA GLN A 129 -53.23 3.20 -7.58
C GLN A 129 -52.47 4.40 -6.98
N LEU A 130 -52.71 4.74 -5.71
CA LEU A 130 -52.11 5.92 -5.09
C LEU A 130 -50.58 5.83 -5.04
N THR A 131 -50.01 4.63 -4.86
CA THR A 131 -48.55 4.41 -4.85
C THR A 131 -47.91 4.84 -6.18
N LYS A 132 -48.48 4.41 -7.31
CA LYS A 132 -48.04 4.84 -8.64
C LYS A 132 -48.17 6.33 -8.84
N ARG A 133 -49.35 6.90 -8.51
CA ARG A 133 -49.61 8.33 -8.67
C ARG A 133 -48.67 9.20 -7.82
N HIS A 134 -48.37 8.76 -6.60
CA HIS A 134 -47.42 9.43 -5.72
C HIS A 134 -46.00 9.39 -6.28
N LEU A 135 -45.54 8.23 -6.79
CA LEU A 135 -44.24 8.11 -7.44
C LEU A 135 -44.14 9.00 -8.69
N ASP A 136 -45.16 8.97 -9.56
CA ASP A 136 -45.22 9.80 -10.75
C ASP A 136 -45.21 11.30 -10.38
N PHE A 137 -45.98 11.72 -9.37
CA PHE A 137 -46.00 13.09 -8.86
C PHE A 137 -44.64 13.51 -8.31
N TYR A 138 -44.05 12.72 -7.41
CA TYR A 138 -42.80 13.05 -6.76
C TYR A 138 -41.64 13.12 -7.76
N TYR A 139 -41.49 12.11 -8.63
CA TYR A 139 -40.37 12.09 -9.57
C TYR A 139 -40.57 13.06 -10.75
N GLN A 140 -41.76 13.14 -11.35
CA GLN A 140 -41.96 13.93 -12.56
C GLN A 140 -42.33 15.40 -12.25
N GLN A 141 -43.10 15.67 -11.19
CA GLN A 141 -43.58 17.03 -10.91
C GLN A 141 -42.75 17.75 -9.85
N ILE A 142 -42.38 17.08 -8.75
CA ILE A 142 -41.56 17.71 -7.68
C ILE A 142 -40.09 17.76 -8.08
N LEU A 143 -39.53 16.62 -8.47
CA LEU A 143 -38.11 16.51 -8.85
C LEU A 143 -37.83 16.87 -10.31
N GLY A 144 -38.86 17.08 -11.13
CA GLY A 144 -38.71 17.46 -12.54
C GLY A 144 -37.98 16.42 -13.40
N MET A 145 -37.95 15.15 -12.97
CA MET A 145 -37.27 14.10 -13.73
C MET A 145 -38.00 13.83 -15.04
N THR A 146 -37.28 13.93 -16.14
CA THR A 146 -37.76 13.55 -17.47
C THR A 146 -37.29 12.14 -17.81
N LYS A 147 -38.13 11.39 -18.53
CA LYS A 147 -37.72 10.09 -19.08
C LYS A 147 -36.58 10.34 -20.07
N LYS A 148 -35.49 9.58 -19.95
CA LYS A 148 -34.39 9.65 -20.91
C LYS A 148 -34.91 9.36 -22.32
N SER A 149 -34.47 10.16 -23.28
CA SER A 149 -34.73 9.92 -24.70
C SER A 149 -34.15 8.57 -25.13
N ALA A 150 -34.74 7.97 -26.16
CA ALA A 150 -34.15 6.81 -26.80
C ALA A 150 -32.76 7.17 -27.34
N MET A 151 -31.77 6.34 -27.03
CA MET A 151 -30.45 6.42 -27.66
C MET A 151 -30.47 5.53 -28.90
N PRO A 152 -30.08 6.03 -30.09
CA PRO A 152 -29.95 5.19 -31.26
C PRO A 152 -28.91 4.11 -30.98
N ASP A 153 -29.16 2.91 -31.49
CA ASP A 153 -28.22 1.81 -31.43
C ASP A 153 -27.08 2.01 -32.44
N LYS A 154 -25.94 1.42 -32.13
CA LYS A 154 -24.75 1.46 -32.98
C LYS A 154 -24.36 0.04 -33.34
N VAL A 155 -23.94 -0.16 -34.58
CA VAL A 155 -23.47 -1.44 -35.10
C VAL A 155 -22.14 -1.25 -35.81
N HIS A 156 -21.25 -2.24 -35.72
CA HIS A 156 -20.05 -2.29 -36.54
C HIS A 156 -20.37 -3.01 -37.84
N VAL A 157 -19.95 -2.44 -38.96
CA VAL A 157 -20.14 -3.02 -40.30
C VAL A 157 -18.75 -3.30 -40.88
N LEU A 158 -18.55 -4.53 -41.37
CA LEU A 158 -17.37 -4.91 -42.14
C LEU A 158 -17.69 -4.69 -43.61
N VAL A 159 -16.79 -4.01 -44.32
CA VAL A 159 -16.95 -3.67 -45.73
C VAL A 159 -15.84 -4.35 -46.51
N ASP A 160 -16.22 -5.29 -47.38
CA ASP A 160 -15.31 -5.94 -48.31
C ASP A 160 -15.36 -5.26 -49.68
N LEU A 161 -14.20 -5.09 -50.30
CA LEU A 161 -14.10 -4.57 -51.67
C LEU A 161 -14.24 -5.69 -52.71
N ALA A 162 -14.86 -5.37 -53.84
CA ALA A 162 -14.82 -6.24 -55.01
C ALA A 162 -13.37 -6.41 -55.51
N ALA A 163 -13.03 -7.61 -56.02
CA ALA A 163 -11.65 -8.06 -56.28
C ALA A 163 -10.75 -7.14 -57.15
N LYS A 164 -11.33 -6.21 -57.91
CA LYS A 164 -10.59 -5.30 -58.82
C LYS A 164 -10.46 -3.87 -58.30
N ILE A 165 -10.95 -3.57 -57.10
CA ILE A 165 -10.93 -2.22 -56.54
C ILE A 165 -9.90 -2.17 -55.41
N PRO A 166 -8.85 -1.34 -55.51
CA PRO A 166 -7.76 -1.30 -54.52
C PRO A 166 -8.16 -0.56 -53.24
N ALA A 167 -8.96 0.50 -53.37
CA ALA A 167 -9.51 1.26 -52.24
C ALA A 167 -10.78 2.02 -52.66
N VAL A 168 -11.69 2.27 -51.70
CA VAL A 168 -12.88 3.10 -51.85
C VAL A 168 -13.05 3.97 -50.61
N GLU A 169 -13.38 5.24 -50.82
CA GLU A 169 -13.80 6.14 -49.76
C GLU A 169 -15.28 5.97 -49.48
N LEU A 170 -15.62 5.70 -48.22
CA LEU A 170 -16.98 5.62 -47.69
C LEU A 170 -17.24 6.90 -46.86
N PRO A 171 -18.00 7.87 -47.37
CA PRO A 171 -18.27 9.12 -46.64
C PRO A 171 -19.06 8.89 -45.35
N ALA A 172 -18.92 9.80 -44.40
CA ALA A 172 -19.81 9.89 -43.24
C ALA A 172 -21.26 10.15 -43.72
N GLY A 173 -22.24 9.56 -43.05
CA GLY A 173 -23.65 9.66 -43.39
C GLY A 173 -24.12 8.68 -44.48
N THR A 174 -23.27 7.75 -44.94
CA THR A 174 -23.67 6.73 -45.92
C THR A 174 -24.73 5.81 -45.31
N THR A 175 -25.92 5.79 -45.90
CA THR A 175 -27.06 5.05 -45.37
C THR A 175 -27.07 3.58 -45.80
N MET A 176 -27.35 2.69 -44.86
CA MET A 176 -27.44 1.24 -45.04
C MET A 176 -28.76 0.72 -44.48
N LEU A 177 -29.44 -0.15 -45.23
CA LEU A 177 -30.69 -0.79 -44.80
C LEU A 177 -30.37 -2.06 -43.98
N ALA A 178 -30.92 -2.15 -42.78
CA ALA A 178 -30.72 -3.25 -41.84
C ALA A 178 -32.03 -4.03 -41.57
N GLY A 179 -32.87 -4.20 -42.59
CA GLY A 179 -34.15 -4.89 -42.48
C GLY A 179 -35.27 -4.02 -41.92
N THR A 180 -36.25 -4.64 -41.26
CA THR A 180 -37.43 -3.98 -40.68
C THR A 180 -37.58 -4.31 -39.19
N ASP A 181 -38.16 -3.38 -38.42
CA ASP A 181 -38.49 -3.57 -37.01
C ASP A 181 -39.74 -4.44 -36.80
N SER A 182 -40.09 -4.71 -35.54
CA SER A 182 -41.28 -5.49 -35.16
C SER A 182 -42.62 -4.87 -35.58
N LEU A 183 -42.61 -3.61 -36.01
CA LEU A 183 -43.78 -2.88 -36.52
C LEU A 183 -43.78 -2.79 -38.05
N GLY A 184 -42.80 -3.41 -38.72
CA GLY A 184 -42.67 -3.43 -40.18
C GLY A 184 -42.04 -2.18 -40.77
N LYS A 185 -41.33 -1.36 -39.98
CA LYS A 185 -40.66 -0.13 -40.43
C LYS A 185 -39.18 -0.38 -40.71
N ASP A 186 -38.66 0.17 -41.81
CA ASP A 186 -37.25 0.03 -42.19
C ASP A 186 -36.29 0.59 -41.11
N LEU A 187 -35.25 -0.19 -40.82
CA LEU A 187 -34.13 0.20 -39.98
C LEU A 187 -33.01 0.73 -40.87
N ILE A 188 -32.70 2.01 -40.76
CA ILE A 188 -31.68 2.69 -41.56
C ILE A 188 -30.56 3.14 -40.64
N TYR A 189 -29.35 2.65 -40.89
CA TYR A 189 -28.14 3.10 -40.21
C TYR A 189 -27.34 4.02 -41.12
N SER A 190 -26.59 4.94 -40.54
CA SER A 190 -25.64 5.79 -41.25
C SER A 190 -24.24 5.60 -40.69
N THR A 191 -23.23 5.69 -41.54
CA THR A 191 -21.84 5.75 -41.07
C THR A 191 -21.60 7.01 -40.24
N ASP A 192 -20.99 6.87 -39.07
CA ASP A 192 -20.68 8.00 -38.18
C ASP A 192 -19.50 8.83 -38.72
N GLU A 193 -18.55 8.16 -39.37
CA GLU A 193 -17.27 8.74 -39.82
C GLU A 193 -16.96 8.32 -41.25
N GLN A 194 -16.07 9.09 -41.89
CA GLN A 194 -15.51 8.77 -43.19
C GLN A 194 -14.43 7.68 -43.04
N LEU A 195 -14.49 6.65 -43.90
CA LEU A 195 -13.54 5.53 -43.87
C LEU A 195 -13.00 5.26 -45.27
N VAL A 196 -11.69 5.09 -45.41
CA VAL A 196 -11.08 4.55 -46.64
C VAL A 196 -10.92 3.04 -46.49
N VAL A 197 -11.75 2.27 -47.18
CA VAL A 197 -11.68 0.81 -47.21
C VAL A 197 -10.64 0.40 -48.25
N ASN A 198 -9.77 -0.55 -47.93
CA ASN A 198 -8.76 -1.10 -48.84
C ASN A 198 -8.74 -2.64 -48.76
N GLN A 199 -7.79 -3.29 -49.46
CA GLN A 199 -7.66 -4.75 -49.49
C GLN A 199 -6.83 -5.34 -48.33
N ALA A 200 -6.45 -4.54 -47.32
CA ALA A 200 -5.72 -5.05 -46.16
C ALA A 200 -6.62 -5.96 -45.32
N GLN A 201 -6.12 -7.14 -44.99
CA GLN A 201 -6.82 -8.12 -44.16
C GLN A 201 -5.92 -8.55 -43.02
N ILE A 202 -6.53 -8.86 -41.87
CA ILE A 202 -5.81 -9.45 -40.75
C ILE A 202 -5.49 -10.90 -41.12
N ALA A 203 -4.23 -11.18 -41.48
CA ALA A 203 -3.79 -12.51 -41.89
C ALA A 203 -3.69 -13.50 -40.72
N LYS A 204 -3.29 -13.03 -39.53
CA LYS A 204 -3.11 -13.86 -38.32
C LYS A 204 -3.15 -13.01 -37.05
N ILE A 205 -3.74 -13.54 -35.99
CA ILE A 205 -3.67 -12.97 -34.64
C ILE A 205 -3.03 -13.99 -33.70
N SER A 206 -1.90 -13.63 -33.13
CA SER A 206 -1.17 -14.42 -32.13
C SER A 206 -1.20 -13.69 -30.78
N SER A 207 -1.04 -14.42 -29.68
CA SER A 207 -0.92 -13.81 -28.34
C SER A 207 0.23 -14.40 -27.55
N LEU A 208 0.93 -13.55 -26.80
CA LEU A 208 1.93 -13.94 -25.80
C LEU A 208 1.43 -13.49 -24.42
N TYR A 209 1.35 -14.39 -23.46
CA TYR A 209 1.12 -14.06 -22.06
C TYR A 209 2.40 -14.29 -21.26
N VAL A 210 2.82 -13.26 -20.54
CA VAL A 210 3.97 -13.29 -19.64
C VAL A 210 3.43 -13.43 -18.23
N ASP A 211 3.68 -14.58 -17.60
CA ASP A 211 3.35 -14.83 -16.20
C ASP A 211 4.51 -14.34 -15.33
N SER A 212 4.45 -13.05 -14.99
CA SER A 212 5.44 -12.37 -14.17
C SER A 212 4.75 -11.66 -12.99
N PRO A 213 4.23 -12.39 -11.99
CA PRO A 213 3.57 -11.77 -10.86
C PRO A 213 4.53 -10.87 -10.09
N GLN A 214 4.03 -9.70 -9.72
CA GLN A 214 4.66 -8.85 -8.73
C GLN A 214 4.35 -9.43 -7.34
N ILE A 215 5.40 -9.78 -6.60
CA ILE A 215 5.31 -10.37 -5.27
C ILE A 215 5.57 -9.26 -4.25
N GLY A 216 4.54 -8.88 -3.51
CA GLY A 216 4.62 -7.95 -2.39
C GLY A 216 4.79 -8.66 -1.05
N MET A 217 4.90 -7.88 0.03
CA MET A 217 5.11 -8.40 1.40
C MET A 217 4.04 -9.40 1.84
N ARG A 218 2.77 -9.18 1.46
CA ARG A 218 1.68 -10.07 1.84
C ARG A 218 1.78 -11.39 1.09
N GLU A 219 1.94 -11.31 -0.22
CA GLU A 219 2.08 -12.45 -1.11
C GLU A 219 3.30 -13.31 -0.72
N GLU A 220 4.43 -12.68 -0.37
CA GLU A 220 5.65 -13.38 0.07
C GLU A 220 5.43 -14.22 1.33
N ARG A 221 4.67 -13.69 2.29
CA ARG A 221 4.36 -14.37 3.55
C ARG A 221 3.33 -15.48 3.34
N GLU A 222 2.22 -15.16 2.66
CA GLU A 222 1.06 -16.06 2.53
C GLU A 222 1.31 -17.23 1.59
N ARG A 223 2.29 -17.14 0.68
CA ARG A 223 2.68 -18.25 -0.20
C ARG A 223 3.52 -19.33 0.48
N GLN A 224 4.04 -19.08 1.69
CA GLN A 224 4.83 -20.07 2.43
C GLN A 224 3.92 -21.18 2.99
N SER A 225 4.45 -22.39 3.17
CA SER A 225 3.67 -23.50 3.73
C SER A 225 3.08 -23.19 5.11
N ASN A 226 3.77 -22.37 5.90
CA ASN A 226 3.25 -21.79 7.15
C ASN A 226 3.45 -20.26 7.14
N PRO A 227 2.40 -19.47 6.83
CA PRO A 227 2.49 -18.00 6.79
C PRO A 227 2.82 -17.33 8.14
N ASP A 228 2.67 -18.04 9.24
CA ASP A 228 2.91 -17.54 10.59
C ASP A 228 4.21 -18.08 11.20
N SER A 229 5.15 -18.55 10.37
CA SER A 229 6.50 -18.94 10.80
C SER A 229 7.48 -17.76 10.83
N SER A 230 8.54 -17.89 11.63
CA SER A 230 9.66 -16.94 11.66
C SER A 230 10.31 -16.80 10.28
N ASP A 231 10.44 -17.90 9.53
CA ASP A 231 10.97 -17.90 8.16
C ASP A 231 10.11 -17.07 7.20
N ALA A 232 8.79 -17.25 7.22
CA ALA A 232 7.87 -16.49 6.38
C ALA A 232 7.95 -15.00 6.71
N PHE A 233 8.06 -14.67 8.00
CA PHE A 233 8.26 -13.31 8.46
C PHE A 233 9.59 -12.71 8.00
N MET A 234 10.70 -13.44 8.11
CA MET A 234 12.02 -12.96 7.68
C MET A 234 12.09 -12.81 6.15
N ARG A 235 11.48 -13.70 5.37
CA ARG A 235 11.36 -13.56 3.91
C ARG A 235 10.57 -12.31 3.54
N MET A 236 9.46 -12.05 4.24
CA MET A 236 8.70 -10.80 4.08
C MET A 236 9.57 -9.57 4.39
N LEU A 237 10.38 -9.57 5.46
CA LEU A 237 11.24 -8.44 5.83
C LEU A 237 12.36 -8.15 4.82
N ARG A 238 12.74 -9.11 3.97
CA ARG A 238 13.67 -8.88 2.87
C ARG A 238 13.13 -7.93 1.81
N LEU A 239 11.81 -7.81 1.67
CA LEU A 239 11.23 -6.89 0.69
C LEU A 239 11.47 -5.42 1.04
N PRO A 240 11.13 -4.93 2.25
CA PRO A 240 11.38 -3.55 2.64
C PRO A 240 12.85 -3.26 2.98
N TYR A 241 13.62 -4.26 3.44
CA TYR A 241 14.98 -4.02 3.97
C TYR A 241 16.11 -4.63 3.17
N GLY A 242 15.83 -5.57 2.27
CA GLY A 242 16.84 -6.22 1.44
C GLY A 242 17.57 -5.25 0.52
N GLU A 243 18.84 -5.54 0.26
CA GLU A 243 19.70 -4.80 -0.67
C GLU A 243 20.50 -5.72 -1.60
N PRO A 244 20.75 -5.31 -2.86
CA PRO A 244 20.39 -4.01 -3.44
C PRO A 244 18.92 -3.88 -3.89
N GLN A 245 18.17 -4.99 -3.95
CA GLN A 245 16.77 -5.01 -4.41
C GLN A 245 15.82 -5.61 -3.37
N PRO A 246 14.49 -5.33 -3.45
CA PRO A 246 13.50 -6.01 -2.63
C PRO A 246 13.60 -7.52 -2.75
N GLY A 247 13.65 -8.22 -1.61
CA GLY A 247 13.78 -9.68 -1.55
C GLY A 247 15.22 -10.18 -1.39
N SER A 248 16.22 -9.31 -1.56
CA SER A 248 17.63 -9.61 -1.30
C SER A 248 17.93 -9.73 0.20
N VAL A 249 19.18 -10.01 0.56
CA VAL A 249 19.61 -10.15 1.96
C VAL A 249 19.48 -8.81 2.68
N ILE A 250 19.00 -8.83 3.92
CA ILE A 250 18.94 -7.63 4.78
C ILE A 250 20.38 -7.27 5.17
N PRO A 251 20.81 -6.00 5.01
CA PRO A 251 22.14 -5.55 5.42
C PRO A 251 22.48 -5.86 6.88
N VAL A 252 23.75 -5.70 7.23
CA VAL A 252 24.23 -5.86 8.61
C VAL A 252 24.01 -4.54 9.35
N PHE A 253 23.53 -4.58 10.59
CA PHE A 253 23.50 -3.46 11.52
C PHE A 253 24.84 -3.35 12.27
N GLY A 254 25.49 -2.18 12.18
CA GLY A 254 26.72 -1.88 12.92
C GLY A 254 27.92 -2.77 12.54
N ASP A 255 28.69 -3.19 13.55
CA ASP A 255 29.96 -3.90 13.43
C ASP A 255 29.85 -5.44 13.46
N GLY A 256 28.64 -6.02 13.41
CA GLY A 256 28.54 -7.49 13.36
C GLY A 256 27.18 -8.21 13.42
N THR A 257 26.01 -7.56 13.31
CA THR A 257 24.71 -8.29 13.30
C THR A 257 23.75 -7.64 12.32
N LEU A 258 23.18 -8.19 11.23
CA LEU A 258 22.82 -9.52 10.77
C LEU A 258 23.53 -9.93 9.46
N PRO A 259 23.87 -11.22 9.29
CA PRO A 259 23.60 -11.91 8.03
C PRO A 259 22.72 -13.13 8.28
N GLY A 260 21.51 -13.12 7.73
CA GLY A 260 20.70 -14.33 7.59
C GLY A 260 20.99 -14.95 6.23
N ASP A 261 21.86 -15.96 6.19
CA ASP A 261 22.01 -16.82 5.01
C ASP A 261 20.62 -17.35 4.59
N PRO A 262 20.16 -17.12 3.34
CA PRO A 262 18.96 -17.74 2.79
C PRO A 262 18.85 -19.27 2.96
N LYS A 263 19.94 -19.96 3.30
CA LYS A 263 20.02 -21.42 3.40
C LYS A 263 20.01 -22.01 4.82
N SER A 264 20.02 -21.22 5.90
CA SER A 264 19.97 -21.82 7.25
C SER A 264 18.54 -22.21 7.63
N GLN A 265 18.28 -23.51 7.78
CA GLN A 265 17.04 -24.06 8.37
C GLN A 265 16.92 -23.85 9.90
N ASP A 266 17.85 -23.11 10.50
CA ASP A 266 17.82 -22.76 11.93
C ASP A 266 17.08 -21.43 12.14
N ASP A 267 15.97 -21.48 12.87
CA ASP A 267 15.14 -20.34 13.33
C ASP A 267 15.92 -19.29 14.19
N GLY A 268 17.21 -19.50 14.46
CA GLY A 268 17.90 -19.03 15.68
C GLY A 268 18.40 -17.58 15.69
N PRO A 269 19.19 -17.08 14.71
CA PRO A 269 19.86 -15.78 14.88
C PRO A 269 19.08 -14.58 14.32
N ALA A 270 18.48 -14.72 13.13
CA ALA A 270 18.00 -13.54 12.41
C ALA A 270 16.67 -12.98 12.95
N PHE A 271 15.71 -13.87 13.23
CA PHE A 271 14.47 -13.49 13.88
C PHE A 271 14.72 -13.03 15.33
N HIS A 272 15.63 -13.71 16.04
CA HIS A 272 15.98 -13.36 17.41
C HIS A 272 16.53 -11.93 17.54
N HIS A 273 17.44 -11.50 16.66
CA HIS A 273 17.93 -10.11 16.68
C HIS A 273 16.82 -9.08 16.44
N VAL A 274 15.87 -9.36 15.55
CA VAL A 274 14.70 -8.49 15.30
C VAL A 274 13.86 -8.32 16.57
N ILE A 275 13.74 -9.38 17.38
CA ILE A 275 13.10 -9.31 18.70
C ILE A 275 13.98 -8.55 19.71
N GLN A 276 15.30 -8.75 19.71
CA GLN A 276 16.21 -8.02 20.61
C GLN A 276 16.20 -6.49 20.32
N PHE A 277 16.14 -6.06 19.05
CA PHE A 277 15.92 -4.64 18.72
C PHE A 277 14.60 -4.11 19.26
N ARG A 278 13.54 -4.94 19.21
CA ARG A 278 12.26 -4.59 19.84
C ARG A 278 12.41 -4.38 21.35
N GLU A 279 13.19 -5.21 22.04
CA GLU A 279 13.46 -5.06 23.48
C GLU A 279 14.22 -3.75 23.79
N VAL A 280 15.23 -3.39 23.00
CA VAL A 280 15.92 -2.09 23.12
C VAL A 280 14.95 -0.92 22.97
N ILE A 281 14.07 -0.98 21.97
CA ILE A 281 13.06 0.07 21.72
C ILE A 281 12.00 0.12 22.82
N GLN A 282 11.58 -1.05 23.32
CA GLN A 282 10.58 -1.17 24.37
C GLN A 282 11.11 -0.79 25.75
N PHE A 283 12.42 -0.71 25.96
CA PHE A 283 13.01 -0.29 27.23
C PHE A 283 12.50 1.08 27.69
N VAL A 284 12.34 2.04 26.76
CA VAL A 284 11.86 3.40 27.09
C VAL A 284 10.42 3.41 27.62
N PRO A 285 9.41 2.90 26.88
CA PRO A 285 8.04 2.85 27.39
C PRO A 285 7.80 1.75 28.44
N GLY A 286 8.60 0.69 28.45
CA GLY A 286 8.40 -0.50 29.26
C GLY A 286 9.08 -0.42 30.62
N ASP A 287 10.38 -0.06 30.66
CA ASP A 287 11.18 -0.02 31.89
C ASP A 287 11.33 1.42 32.42
N LEU A 288 11.32 2.44 31.54
CA LEU A 288 11.40 3.85 31.97
C LEU A 288 10.04 4.53 32.09
N HIS A 289 8.94 3.89 31.66
CA HIS A 289 7.58 4.45 31.65
C HIS A 289 7.47 5.83 30.98
N ILE A 290 8.34 6.09 29.99
CA ILE A 290 8.37 7.34 29.22
C ILE A 290 7.98 7.03 27.78
N SER A 291 7.23 7.91 27.13
CA SER A 291 6.94 7.75 25.69
C SER A 291 8.21 8.01 24.87
N ILE A 292 8.43 7.29 23.76
CA ILE A 292 9.61 7.55 22.91
C ILE A 292 9.73 9.03 22.47
N PRO A 293 8.64 9.72 22.06
CA PRO A 293 8.71 11.15 21.75
C PRO A 293 9.13 12.02 22.95
N ASP A 294 8.66 11.71 24.16
CA ASP A 294 9.08 12.44 25.36
C ASP A 294 10.53 12.14 25.75
N PHE A 295 11.00 10.91 25.54
CA PHE A 295 12.40 10.56 25.73
C PHE A 295 13.31 11.35 24.79
N TYR A 296 13.02 11.37 23.48
CA TYR A 296 13.75 12.20 22.53
C TYR A 296 13.73 13.69 22.92
N LYS A 297 12.57 14.19 23.36
CA LYS A 297 12.44 15.57 23.84
C LYS A 297 13.37 15.85 25.04
N ILE A 298 13.40 14.96 26.03
CA ILE A 298 14.31 15.07 27.19
C ILE A 298 15.77 15.11 26.71
N MET A 299 16.16 14.19 25.83
CA MET A 299 17.53 14.09 25.33
C MET A 299 17.96 15.36 24.58
N VAL A 300 17.11 15.89 23.69
CA VAL A 300 17.36 17.15 22.99
C VAL A 300 17.44 18.34 23.94
N TYR A 301 16.59 18.39 24.97
CA TYR A 301 16.71 19.43 26.00
C TYR A 301 18.05 19.34 26.71
N GLN A 302 18.51 18.15 27.08
CA GLN A 302 19.81 17.99 27.74
C GLN A 302 20.99 18.36 26.84
N GLU A 303 21.03 17.91 25.59
CA GLU A 303 22.10 18.23 24.64
C GLU A 303 22.22 19.74 24.39
N THR A 304 21.10 20.46 24.39
CA THR A 304 21.10 21.92 24.11
C THR A 304 21.32 22.79 25.34
N GLN A 305 21.33 22.23 26.56
CA GLN A 305 21.46 23.01 27.80
C GLN A 305 22.86 23.61 27.94
N GLU A 306 23.91 22.86 27.61
CA GLU A 306 25.29 23.32 27.75
C GLU A 306 25.55 24.62 26.98
N VAL A 307 25.17 24.66 25.70
CA VAL A 307 25.31 25.83 24.83
C VAL A 307 24.53 27.05 25.37
N LYS A 308 23.34 26.83 25.91
CA LYS A 308 22.53 27.92 26.50
C LYS A 308 23.17 28.48 27.77
N TRP A 309 23.71 27.61 28.63
CA TRP A 309 24.39 28.02 29.86
C TRP A 309 25.72 28.71 29.58
N GLN A 310 26.49 28.25 28.60
CA GLN A 310 27.69 28.94 28.12
C GLN A 310 27.38 30.39 27.72
N GLU A 311 26.31 30.59 26.94
CA GLU A 311 25.91 31.93 26.51
C GLU A 311 25.43 32.80 27.67
N ILE A 312 24.65 32.25 28.62
CA ILE A 312 24.26 32.96 29.84
C ILE A 312 25.50 33.37 30.65
N ASN A 313 26.42 32.45 30.91
CA ASN A 313 27.62 32.71 31.71
C ASN A 313 28.55 33.71 31.01
N ARG A 314 28.61 33.70 29.67
CA ARG A 314 29.31 34.73 28.88
C ARG A 314 28.70 36.12 29.07
N ILE A 315 27.37 36.25 29.01
CA ILE A 315 26.68 37.52 29.22
C ILE A 315 26.87 38.03 30.65
N ILE A 316 26.73 37.17 31.66
CA ILE A 316 26.94 37.54 33.06
C ILE A 316 28.40 37.96 33.31
N THR A 317 29.35 37.26 32.71
CA THR A 317 30.78 37.62 32.79
C THR A 317 31.04 39.00 32.20
N GLN A 318 30.41 39.32 31.05
CA GLN A 318 30.51 40.63 30.45
C GLN A 318 29.95 41.72 31.37
N ALA A 319 28.81 41.49 32.02
CA ALA A 319 28.25 42.41 33.02
C ALA A 319 29.23 42.67 34.17
N GLY A 320 29.83 41.60 34.70
CA GLY A 320 30.83 41.69 35.77
C GLY A 320 32.06 42.49 35.36
N LYS A 321 32.55 42.31 34.12
CA LYS A 321 33.68 43.05 33.53
C LYS A 321 33.35 44.51 33.24
N ASN A 322 32.12 44.81 32.84
CA ASN A 322 31.64 46.18 32.66
C ASN A 322 31.64 46.97 33.98
N ARG A 323 31.35 46.30 35.11
CA ARG A 323 31.43 46.88 36.45
C ARG A 323 32.87 46.95 36.98
N ASP A 324 33.61 45.85 36.89
CA ASP A 324 34.98 45.70 37.39
C ASP A 324 35.82 44.95 36.35
N ALA A 325 36.75 45.65 35.71
CA ALA A 325 37.59 45.09 34.66
C ALA A 325 38.41 43.86 35.11
N ASN A 326 38.60 43.64 36.42
CA ASN A 326 39.30 42.48 36.99
C ASN A 326 38.35 41.33 37.40
N PHE A 327 37.06 41.39 37.06
CA PHE A 327 36.11 40.32 37.35
C PHE A 327 36.53 39.02 36.65
N ALA A 328 36.60 37.94 37.43
CA ALA A 328 36.98 36.62 36.94
C ALA A 328 35.89 36.04 36.03
N ASP A 329 36.29 35.30 35.01
CA ASP A 329 35.37 34.60 34.13
C ASP A 329 34.58 33.53 34.92
N ILE A 330 33.27 33.49 34.68
CA ILE A 330 32.41 32.45 35.26
C ILE A 330 32.65 31.15 34.50
N PRO A 331 32.85 30.00 35.19
CA PRO A 331 32.99 28.72 34.53
C PRO A 331 31.81 28.43 33.59
N GLU A 332 32.12 28.00 32.37
CA GLU A 332 31.12 27.72 31.33
C GLU A 332 30.09 26.65 31.73
N ASP A 333 30.52 25.70 32.57
CA ASP A 333 29.72 24.62 33.12
C ASP A 333 28.91 25.02 34.38
N SER A 334 29.05 26.26 34.87
CA SER A 334 28.28 26.73 36.02
C SER A 334 26.78 26.79 35.70
N ARG A 335 25.96 26.25 36.62
CA ARG A 335 24.49 26.24 36.54
C ARG A 335 23.83 27.13 37.61
N LYS A 336 24.63 27.95 38.29
CA LYS A 336 24.23 28.76 39.46
C LYS A 336 23.84 30.18 39.06
N PHE A 337 22.76 30.32 38.29
CA PHE A 337 22.35 31.59 37.70
C PHE A 337 22.31 32.76 38.70
N GLU A 338 21.56 32.62 39.79
CA GLU A 338 21.36 33.68 40.78
C GLU A 338 22.66 34.04 41.51
N GLU A 339 23.47 33.04 41.88
CA GLU A 339 24.77 33.28 42.54
C GLU A 339 25.74 34.01 41.60
N ASN A 340 25.81 33.55 40.34
CA ASN A 340 26.68 34.13 39.31
C ASN A 340 26.29 35.57 38.99
N LEU A 341 24.99 35.83 38.78
CA LEU A 341 24.49 37.17 38.46
C LEU A 341 24.63 38.12 39.66
N THR A 342 24.37 37.64 40.88
CA THR A 342 24.60 38.42 42.10
C THR A 342 26.07 38.80 42.26
N ALA A 343 27.00 37.88 41.98
CA ALA A 343 28.44 38.15 42.05
C ALA A 343 28.89 39.15 40.97
N ALA A 344 28.36 39.04 39.76
CA ALA A 344 28.65 39.94 38.65
C ALA A 344 28.10 41.36 38.85
N VAL A 345 26.94 41.49 39.50
CA VAL A 345 26.29 42.79 39.69
C VAL A 345 26.64 43.44 41.04
N LYS A 346 26.76 42.68 42.14
CA LYS A 346 26.93 43.18 43.53
C LYS A 346 25.90 44.28 43.88
N PRO A 347 24.61 43.94 43.93
CA PRO A 347 23.57 44.90 44.28
C PRO A 347 23.76 45.43 45.71
N GLU A 348 23.45 46.70 45.94
CA GLU A 348 23.68 47.40 47.22
C GLU A 348 22.98 46.74 48.43
N GLY A 349 21.85 46.06 48.20
CA GLY A 349 21.11 45.29 49.22
C GLY A 349 21.52 43.82 49.33
N GLY A 350 22.55 43.36 48.61
CA GLY A 350 23.04 41.98 48.62
C GLY A 350 22.15 40.96 47.90
N LEU A 351 20.95 41.33 47.48
CA LEU A 351 20.00 40.52 46.71
C LEU A 351 19.68 41.19 45.38
N LEU A 352 19.49 40.40 44.32
CA LEU A 352 19.18 40.92 42.97
C LEU A 352 17.90 41.74 42.93
N ASP A 353 16.88 41.35 43.70
CA ASP A 353 15.62 42.07 43.81
C ASP A 353 15.78 43.51 44.34
N SER A 354 16.86 43.79 45.09
CA SER A 354 17.12 45.13 45.63
C SER A 354 17.41 46.18 44.55
N ILE A 355 17.80 45.74 43.35
CA ILE A 355 18.07 46.59 42.18
C ILE A 355 16.83 47.39 41.78
N PHE A 356 15.65 46.79 41.89
CA PHE A 356 14.39 47.33 41.38
C PHE A 356 13.52 47.99 42.47
N THR A 357 14.06 48.26 43.65
CA THR A 357 13.31 48.84 44.79
C THR A 357 12.65 50.19 44.50
N GLU A 358 13.15 50.92 43.51
CA GLU A 358 12.59 52.19 43.02
C GLU A 358 11.43 52.01 42.03
N ILE A 359 11.13 50.77 41.62
CA ILE A 359 10.08 50.40 40.65
C ILE A 359 9.15 49.35 41.29
N PRO A 360 8.10 49.77 42.02
CA PRO A 360 7.26 48.88 42.85
C PRO A 360 6.62 47.69 42.11
N GLU A 361 6.38 47.83 40.81
CA GLU A 361 5.81 46.81 39.94
C GLU A 361 6.78 45.66 39.63
N ILE A 362 8.08 45.86 39.81
CA ILE A 362 9.14 44.91 39.45
C ILE A 362 9.75 44.35 40.74
N LYS A 363 9.49 43.07 41.03
CA LYS A 363 9.96 42.43 42.26
C LYS A 363 11.19 41.57 42.02
N THR A 364 11.35 41.05 40.80
CA THR A 364 12.41 40.12 40.42
C THR A 364 13.00 40.49 39.07
N VAL A 365 14.17 39.92 38.77
CA VAL A 365 14.79 40.01 37.44
C VAL A 365 13.87 39.43 36.34
N TYR A 366 13.01 38.46 36.69
CA TYR A 366 12.01 37.89 35.78
C TYR A 366 10.84 38.84 35.49
N ASP A 367 10.41 39.62 36.48
CA ASP A 367 9.41 40.68 36.30
C ASP A 367 9.97 41.77 35.40
N ALA A 368 11.24 42.14 35.58
CA ALA A 368 11.95 43.11 34.74
C ALA A 368 11.96 42.68 33.27
N TYR A 369 12.26 41.41 33.00
CA TYR A 369 12.20 40.86 31.63
C TYR A 369 10.79 40.88 31.05
N THR A 370 9.79 40.48 31.84
CA THR A 370 8.38 40.43 31.39
C THR A 370 7.84 41.82 31.04
N ASN A 371 8.36 42.87 31.69
CA ASN A 371 7.92 44.24 31.50
C ASN A 371 8.93 45.10 30.70
N LEU A 372 9.94 44.50 30.06
CA LEU A 372 11.07 45.21 29.41
C LEU A 372 10.67 46.27 28.38
N TYR A 373 9.55 46.05 27.69
CA TYR A 373 9.05 46.92 26.63
C TYR A 373 7.89 47.82 27.05
N ARG A 374 7.53 47.84 28.34
CA ARG A 374 6.51 48.76 28.85
C ARG A 374 7.03 50.19 28.93
N GLU A 375 6.40 51.09 28.19
CA GLU A 375 6.78 52.51 28.13
C GLU A 375 6.45 53.27 29.41
N ASP A 376 5.48 52.81 30.19
CA ASP A 376 5.08 53.43 31.45
C ASP A 376 6.08 53.19 32.60
N LEU A 377 6.99 52.22 32.44
CA LEU A 377 8.07 51.91 33.38
C LEU A 377 9.40 52.50 32.87
N GLY A 378 9.40 53.80 32.56
CA GLY A 378 10.48 54.48 31.83
C GLY A 378 11.90 54.35 32.41
N ASN A 379 12.03 54.16 33.72
CA ASN A 379 13.34 54.00 34.38
C ASN A 379 13.86 52.55 34.38
N LEU A 380 13.07 51.56 33.96
CA LEU A 380 13.44 50.14 34.03
C LEU A 380 14.66 49.82 33.17
N ARG A 381 14.69 50.31 31.93
CA ARG A 381 15.80 50.08 30.99
C ARG A 381 17.09 50.72 31.49
N THR A 382 17.01 51.97 31.92
CA THR A 382 18.13 52.69 32.55
C THR A 382 18.61 51.98 33.81
N THR A 383 17.70 51.44 34.62
CA THR A 383 18.07 50.66 35.82
C THR A 383 18.82 49.38 35.45
N ILE A 384 18.42 48.67 34.39
CA ILE A 384 19.12 47.47 33.90
C ILE A 384 20.53 47.87 33.40
N GLU A 385 20.64 48.91 32.59
CA GLU A 385 21.93 49.36 32.04
C GLU A 385 22.89 49.84 33.13
N GLU A 386 22.42 50.68 34.06
CA GLU A 386 23.25 51.31 35.09
C GLU A 386 23.53 50.40 36.28
N LYS A 387 22.52 49.66 36.75
CA LYS A 387 22.64 48.85 37.97
C LYS A 387 22.94 47.37 37.69
N MET A 388 22.64 46.84 36.50
CA MET A 388 23.03 45.47 36.11
C MET A 388 24.20 45.41 35.12
N PHE A 389 24.66 46.55 34.60
CA PHE A 389 25.80 46.66 33.69
C PHE A 389 25.63 45.85 32.38
N LEU A 390 24.38 45.70 31.94
CA LEU A 390 23.98 44.98 30.73
C LEU A 390 23.19 45.90 29.80
N ASP A 391 23.50 45.86 28.50
CA ASP A 391 22.59 46.43 27.51
C ASP A 391 21.29 45.60 27.42
N ILE A 392 20.25 46.23 26.88
CA ILE A 392 18.90 45.67 26.83
C ILE A 392 18.84 44.38 25.99
N ASP A 393 19.63 44.27 24.93
CA ASP A 393 19.63 43.10 24.05
C ASP A 393 20.27 41.90 24.75
N ASN A 394 21.40 42.08 25.42
CA ASN A 394 22.08 41.05 26.21
C ASN A 394 21.24 40.65 27.43
N PHE A 395 20.60 41.61 28.12
CA PHE A 395 19.65 41.30 29.19
C PHE A 395 18.48 40.47 28.69
N ALA A 396 17.84 40.90 27.58
CA ALA A 396 16.73 40.18 26.97
C ALA A 396 17.14 38.77 26.51
N ARG A 397 18.33 38.64 25.90
CA ARG A 397 18.86 37.35 25.43
C ARG A 397 19.14 36.40 26.59
N MET A 398 19.83 36.86 27.63
CA MET A 398 20.12 36.07 28.82
C MET A 398 18.83 35.57 29.48
N MET A 399 17.86 36.47 29.69
CA MET A 399 16.59 36.11 30.35
C MET A 399 15.70 35.22 29.48
N PHE A 400 15.71 35.42 28.16
CA PHE A 400 15.06 34.51 27.22
C PHE A 400 15.60 33.07 27.35
N LEU A 401 16.93 32.92 27.35
CA LEU A 401 17.58 31.62 27.49
C LEU A 401 17.30 31.00 28.87
N LYS A 402 17.39 31.78 29.95
CA LYS A 402 17.12 31.29 31.31
C LYS A 402 15.67 30.83 31.48
N LYS A 403 14.70 31.63 31.02
CA LYS A 403 13.28 31.26 31.08
C LYS A 403 12.98 30.00 30.26
N ARG A 404 13.62 29.85 29.10
CA ARG A 404 13.51 28.63 28.29
C ARG A 404 14.08 27.42 29.02
N ILE A 405 15.26 27.53 29.63
CA ILE A 405 15.86 26.46 30.45
C ILE A 405 14.91 26.04 31.58
N ASP A 406 14.33 27.01 32.28
CA ASP A 406 13.40 26.73 33.39
C ASP A 406 12.15 25.97 32.92
N LEU A 407 11.56 26.39 31.80
CA LEU A 407 10.41 25.72 31.20
C LEU A 407 10.76 24.30 30.71
N GLU A 408 11.96 24.11 30.14
CA GLU A 408 12.45 22.79 29.73
C GLU A 408 12.60 21.86 30.95
N TRP A 409 13.13 22.35 32.07
CA TRP A 409 13.23 21.56 33.30
C TRP A 409 11.88 21.27 33.95
N ASP A 410 10.93 22.21 33.91
CA ASP A 410 9.57 21.97 34.37
C ASP A 410 8.88 20.88 33.53
N GLU A 411 9.08 20.90 32.21
CA GLU A 411 8.56 19.86 31.31
C GLU A 411 9.23 18.49 31.53
N ILE A 412 10.56 18.45 31.71
CA ILE A 412 11.29 17.20 32.05
C ILE A 412 10.70 16.63 33.34
N ASN A 413 10.60 17.42 34.41
CA ASN A 413 10.10 16.95 35.69
C ASN A 413 8.61 16.56 35.62
N ARG A 414 7.81 17.22 34.78
CA ARG A 414 6.43 16.79 34.49
C ARG A 414 6.38 15.41 33.81
N ILE A 415 7.29 15.14 32.88
CA ILE A 415 7.39 13.81 32.24
C ILE A 415 7.79 12.76 33.28
N LEU A 416 8.80 13.03 34.10
CA LEU A 416 9.23 12.13 35.17
C LEU A 416 8.13 11.89 36.21
N GLN A 417 7.35 12.91 36.55
CA GLN A 417 6.17 12.80 37.41
C GLN A 417 5.14 11.83 36.83
N ASN A 418 4.84 11.90 35.53
CA ASN A 418 3.90 10.98 34.89
C ASN A 418 4.44 9.54 34.89
N ALA A 419 5.74 9.36 34.59
CA ALA A 419 6.40 8.06 34.65
C ALA A 419 6.30 7.45 36.06
N ALA A 420 6.53 8.26 37.10
CA ALA A 420 6.44 7.84 38.49
C ALA A 420 5.03 7.41 38.91
N GLN A 421 4.00 8.10 38.42
CA GLN A 421 2.59 7.76 38.64
C GLN A 421 2.20 6.46 37.91
N GLN A 422 2.74 6.25 36.70
CA GLN A 422 2.51 5.03 35.93
C GLN A 422 3.15 3.81 36.61
N GLU A 423 4.42 3.91 37.02
CA GLU A 423 5.14 2.82 37.68
C GLU A 423 4.47 2.40 39.00
N ARG A 424 3.93 3.37 39.75
CA ARG A 424 3.22 3.11 41.01
C ARG A 424 1.73 2.77 40.83
N ASN A 425 1.20 2.93 39.63
CA ASN A 425 -0.24 2.93 39.36
C ASN A 425 -1.02 3.83 40.33
N ASP A 426 -0.48 5.03 40.61
CA ASP A 426 -1.05 6.02 41.54
C ASP A 426 -1.03 7.41 40.91
N ALA A 427 -2.19 7.88 40.43
CA ALA A 427 -2.34 9.17 39.79
C ALA A 427 -2.22 10.37 40.76
N ALA A 428 -2.30 10.15 42.07
CA ALA A 428 -2.17 11.21 43.08
C ALA A 428 -0.75 11.38 43.61
N PHE A 429 0.17 10.48 43.23
CA PHE A 429 1.56 10.54 43.67
C PHE A 429 2.25 11.83 43.19
N GLU A 430 3.00 12.47 44.08
CA GLU A 430 3.87 13.61 43.77
C GLU A 430 5.34 13.19 43.94
N LEU A 431 6.14 13.40 42.90
CA LEU A 431 7.56 13.07 42.87
C LEU A 431 8.33 14.07 43.73
N PRO A 432 9.08 13.62 44.75
CA PRO A 432 9.90 14.52 45.55
C PRO A 432 11.09 15.04 44.72
N ILE A 433 11.07 16.33 44.40
CA ILE A 433 12.13 17.02 43.64
C ILE A 433 12.90 17.93 44.59
N GLU A 434 14.09 17.50 45.01
CA GLU A 434 15.01 18.32 45.81
C GLU A 434 15.73 19.37 44.95
N SER A 435 16.11 19.00 43.73
CA SER A 435 16.73 19.88 42.74
C SER A 435 16.08 19.66 41.39
N LYS A 436 15.55 20.73 40.79
CA LYS A 436 14.92 20.66 39.46
C LYS A 436 15.86 20.21 38.35
N MET A 437 17.16 20.47 38.51
CA MET A 437 18.19 20.21 37.50
C MET A 437 18.91 18.87 37.68
N ASP A 438 18.61 18.13 38.75
CA ASP A 438 19.24 16.82 39.03
C ASP A 438 18.45 15.70 38.33
N PHE A 439 18.62 15.62 37.01
CA PHE A 439 17.85 14.71 36.16
C PHE A 439 17.99 13.24 36.58
N GLU A 440 19.22 12.74 36.76
CA GLU A 440 19.45 11.33 37.02
C GLU A 440 18.82 10.91 38.35
N LYS A 441 18.97 11.73 39.40
CA LYS A 441 18.33 11.48 40.69
C LYS A 441 16.81 11.50 40.60
N ASN A 442 16.24 12.50 39.91
CA ASN A 442 14.79 12.61 39.75
C ASN A 442 14.22 11.43 38.95
N LEU A 443 14.93 10.96 37.92
CA LEU A 443 14.53 9.79 37.14
C LEU A 443 14.64 8.50 37.96
N VAL A 444 15.73 8.29 38.70
CA VAL A 444 15.86 7.12 39.59
C VAL A 444 14.75 7.10 40.65
N ASN A 445 14.42 8.25 41.24
CA ASN A 445 13.30 8.36 42.18
C ASN A 445 11.95 8.08 41.50
N ALA A 446 11.79 8.47 40.23
CA ALA A 446 10.59 8.18 39.47
C ALA A 446 10.41 6.67 39.26
N LEU A 447 11.49 5.95 38.97
CA LEU A 447 11.47 4.52 38.61
C LEU A 447 11.54 3.55 39.81
N ASP A 448 11.96 3.99 40.99
CA ASP A 448 12.01 3.14 42.18
C ASP A 448 10.89 3.49 43.19
N PRO A 449 9.82 2.67 43.28
CA PRO A 449 8.78 2.83 44.28
C PRO A 449 9.31 2.92 45.72
N ALA A 450 10.41 2.24 46.03
CA ALA A 450 11.01 2.22 47.35
C ALA A 450 12.01 3.38 47.59
N MET A 451 12.35 4.15 46.55
CA MET A 451 13.28 5.29 46.57
C MET A 451 14.64 5.00 47.22
N ASN A 452 15.18 3.78 47.00
CA ASN A 452 16.46 3.33 47.54
C ASN A 452 17.56 3.26 46.47
N ALA A 453 17.19 3.21 45.20
CA ALA A 453 18.12 3.18 44.09
C ALA A 453 18.91 4.49 44.00
N THR A 454 20.18 4.39 43.61
CA THR A 454 21.09 5.54 43.44
C THR A 454 21.61 5.70 42.02
N SER A 455 21.29 4.77 41.11
CA SER A 455 21.72 4.81 39.72
C SER A 455 20.81 3.98 38.81
N LEU A 456 20.89 4.23 37.50
CA LEU A 456 20.17 3.47 36.48
C LEU A 456 20.87 2.17 36.04
N GLN A 457 22.07 1.90 36.53
CA GLN A 457 22.87 0.74 36.11
C GLN A 457 22.14 -0.61 36.22
N PRO A 458 21.33 -0.89 37.26
CA PRO A 458 20.56 -2.14 37.33
C PRO A 458 19.58 -2.31 36.16
N HIS A 459 18.98 -1.23 35.66
CA HIS A 459 18.07 -1.26 34.52
C HIS A 459 18.83 -1.56 33.21
N PHE A 460 19.99 -0.93 33.01
CA PHE A 460 20.84 -1.24 31.85
C PHE A 460 21.39 -2.67 31.89
N ASN A 461 21.77 -3.18 33.05
CA ASN A 461 22.20 -4.58 33.20
C ASN A 461 21.06 -5.56 32.89
N ALA A 462 19.82 -5.23 33.27
CA ALA A 462 18.65 -6.03 32.94
C ALA A 462 18.38 -6.02 31.43
N LEU A 463 18.49 -4.85 30.78
CA LEU A 463 18.37 -4.74 29.33
C LEU A 463 19.45 -5.56 28.61
N ALA A 464 20.72 -5.37 28.97
CA ALA A 464 21.87 -6.12 28.44
C ALA A 464 21.66 -7.63 28.51
N SER A 465 21.11 -8.13 29.62
CA SER A 465 20.78 -9.54 29.77
C SER A 465 19.65 -10.03 28.86
N ARG A 466 18.66 -9.20 28.53
CA ARG A 466 17.55 -9.56 27.62
C ARG A 466 17.96 -9.47 26.15
N THR A 467 18.89 -8.58 25.83
CA THR A 467 19.35 -8.34 24.46
C THR A 467 20.66 -9.03 24.14
N GLU A 468 21.23 -9.79 25.07
CA GLU A 468 22.54 -10.46 24.95
C GLU A 468 23.65 -9.50 24.48
N ASP A 469 23.61 -8.25 24.96
CA ASP A 469 24.51 -7.17 24.53
C ASP A 469 24.57 -6.94 23.01
N LEU A 470 23.50 -7.25 22.26
CA LEU A 470 23.38 -6.97 20.82
C LEU A 470 23.76 -5.52 20.49
N ILE A 471 23.31 -4.59 21.33
CA ILE A 471 23.76 -3.20 21.32
C ILE A 471 24.19 -2.86 22.74
N LYS A 472 25.47 -2.52 22.91
CA LYS A 472 25.99 -2.11 24.20
C LYS A 472 25.41 -0.76 24.63
N ILE A 473 24.59 -0.75 25.68
CA ILE A 473 23.91 0.45 26.22
C ILE A 473 24.23 0.58 27.71
N GLU A 474 25.06 1.57 28.05
CA GLU A 474 25.51 1.82 29.42
C GLU A 474 24.99 3.16 30.00
N SER A 475 24.29 3.96 29.18
CA SER A 475 23.79 5.28 29.57
C SER A 475 22.57 5.68 28.74
N LEU A 476 21.83 6.71 29.20
CA LEU A 476 20.68 7.26 28.46
C LEU A 476 21.10 7.91 27.14
N THR A 477 22.27 8.56 27.09
CA THR A 477 22.87 9.04 25.84
C THR A 477 23.20 7.90 24.90
N GLY A 478 23.76 6.80 25.42
CA GLY A 478 24.00 5.59 24.63
C GLY A 478 22.71 4.98 24.07
N LEU A 479 21.65 4.94 24.88
CA LEU A 479 20.32 4.50 24.46
C LEU A 479 19.74 5.41 23.38
N TYR A 480 19.83 6.74 23.53
CA TYR A 480 19.36 7.70 22.54
C TYR A 480 20.03 7.51 21.18
N HIS A 481 21.36 7.41 21.15
CA HIS A 481 22.08 7.14 19.92
C HIS A 481 21.77 5.76 19.34
N ALA A 482 21.54 4.74 20.17
CA ALA A 482 21.10 3.43 19.70
C ALA A 482 19.73 3.51 19.01
N LEU A 483 18.77 4.24 19.57
CA LEU A 483 17.45 4.44 18.96
C LEU A 483 17.53 5.20 17.64
N LEU A 484 18.36 6.25 17.56
CA LEU A 484 18.60 6.97 16.30
C LEU A 484 19.18 6.07 15.21
N ARG A 485 20.16 5.22 15.55
CA ARG A 485 20.72 4.25 14.59
C ARG A 485 19.68 3.23 14.13
N LEU A 486 18.82 2.76 15.04
CA LEU A 486 17.75 1.82 14.68
C LEU A 486 16.69 2.48 13.80
N GLU A 487 16.36 3.74 14.06
CA GLU A 487 15.45 4.54 13.23
C GLU A 487 16.01 4.75 11.83
N GLU A 488 17.30 5.07 11.73
CA GLU A 488 18.00 5.21 10.45
C GLU A 488 18.02 3.88 9.69
N TYR A 489 18.36 2.78 10.36
CA TYR A 489 18.47 1.46 9.74
C TYR A 489 17.13 0.88 9.28
N PHE A 490 16.08 0.97 10.10
CA PHE A 490 14.76 0.43 9.76
C PHE A 490 13.87 1.43 9.04
N HIS A 491 14.29 2.70 8.90
CA HIS A 491 13.51 3.79 8.32
C HIS A 491 12.09 3.93 8.91
N ILE A 492 11.94 3.54 10.18
CA ILE A 492 10.69 3.61 10.94
C ILE A 492 10.99 4.32 12.26
N HIS A 493 10.14 5.30 12.60
CA HIS A 493 10.16 5.90 13.93
C HIS A 493 10.05 4.80 15.02
N PRO A 494 10.96 4.71 16.02
CA PRO A 494 11.06 3.55 16.91
C PRO A 494 9.74 3.19 17.61
N GLY A 495 8.89 4.17 17.93
CA GLY A 495 7.57 3.92 18.52
C GLY A 495 6.61 3.06 17.67
N LYS A 496 6.82 2.96 16.35
CA LYS A 496 6.05 2.11 15.44
C LYS A 496 6.63 0.69 15.30
N TYR A 497 7.90 0.49 15.64
CA TYR A 497 8.59 -0.79 15.46
C TYR A 497 7.92 -1.95 16.24
N PRO A 498 7.56 -1.82 17.52
CA PRO A 498 6.89 -2.89 18.29
C PRO A 498 5.47 -3.22 17.82
N VAL A 499 4.90 -2.39 16.94
CA VAL A 499 3.60 -2.65 16.28
C VAL A 499 3.80 -3.47 15.01
N ALA A 500 4.84 -3.17 14.23
CA ALA A 500 5.18 -3.91 13.01
C ALA A 500 5.80 -5.28 13.34
N ILE A 501 6.58 -5.35 14.42
CA ILE A 501 7.33 -6.54 14.81
C ILE A 501 6.62 -7.25 15.97
N PRO A 502 6.33 -8.56 15.86
CA PRO A 502 5.70 -9.32 16.94
C PRO A 502 6.61 -9.38 18.17
N GLN A 503 6.03 -9.66 19.34
CA GLN A 503 6.80 -9.76 20.59
C GLN A 503 7.75 -10.98 20.60
N ASN A 504 7.33 -12.08 19.99
CA ASN A 504 8.07 -13.33 19.87
C ASN A 504 7.42 -14.19 18.77
N SER A 505 7.99 -15.37 18.51
CA SER A 505 7.49 -16.30 17.48
C SER A 505 6.07 -16.79 17.77
N GLU A 506 5.69 -17.02 19.03
CA GLU A 506 4.35 -17.48 19.41
C GLU A 506 3.23 -16.48 19.07
N LYS A 507 3.57 -15.19 18.94
CA LYS A 507 2.59 -14.13 18.64
C LYS A 507 2.33 -13.94 17.15
N LEU A 508 3.10 -14.56 16.26
CA LEU A 508 2.95 -14.42 14.79
C LEU A 508 1.53 -14.75 14.31
N ALA A 509 0.93 -15.84 14.81
CA ALA A 509 -0.42 -16.27 14.42
C ALA A 509 -1.54 -15.29 14.82
N SER A 510 -1.29 -14.46 15.84
CA SER A 510 -2.23 -13.45 16.34
C SER A 510 -1.84 -12.01 15.96
N HIS A 511 -0.79 -11.85 15.15
CA HIS A 511 -0.22 -10.54 14.83
C HIS A 511 -1.11 -9.73 13.89
N ASN A 512 -1.09 -8.41 14.02
CA ASN A 512 -1.89 -7.53 13.17
C ASN A 512 -1.15 -7.25 11.86
N TRP A 513 -1.30 -8.15 10.89
CA TRP A 513 -0.61 -8.09 9.61
C TRP A 513 -0.93 -6.83 8.79
N ASP A 514 -2.17 -6.34 8.79
CA ASP A 514 -2.53 -5.11 8.05
C ASP A 514 -1.74 -3.88 8.54
N LYS A 515 -1.57 -3.73 9.86
CA LYS A 515 -0.74 -2.67 10.43
C LYS A 515 0.73 -2.87 10.09
N THR A 516 1.23 -4.09 10.17
CA THR A 516 2.61 -4.44 9.80
C THR A 516 2.91 -4.06 8.36
N TYR A 517 2.06 -4.47 7.41
CA TYR A 517 2.22 -4.12 5.99
C TYR A 517 2.22 -2.60 5.77
N THR A 518 1.33 -1.88 6.46
CA THR A 518 1.25 -0.41 6.34
C THR A 518 2.54 0.26 6.84
N ILE A 519 3.05 -0.16 8.00
CA ILE A 519 4.25 0.42 8.61
C ILE A 519 5.48 0.07 7.77
N LEU A 520 5.62 -1.18 7.30
CA LEU A 520 6.75 -1.60 6.47
C LEU A 520 6.73 -0.98 5.08
N ALA A 521 5.56 -0.74 4.49
CA ALA A 521 5.45 0.01 3.24
C ALA A 521 5.90 1.47 3.44
N GLU A 522 5.52 2.10 4.55
CA GLU A 522 6.03 3.43 4.92
C GLU A 522 7.55 3.43 5.11
N ALA A 523 8.09 2.42 5.78
CA ALA A 523 9.52 2.22 5.96
C ALA A 523 10.27 2.16 4.62
N TYR A 524 9.78 1.34 3.70
CA TYR A 524 10.39 1.20 2.38
C TYR A 524 10.37 2.51 1.59
N ARG A 525 9.28 3.26 1.64
CA ARG A 525 9.24 4.59 1.01
C ARG A 525 10.26 5.53 1.61
N GLN A 526 10.36 5.59 2.93
CA GLN A 526 11.36 6.42 3.62
C GLN A 526 12.80 5.99 3.28
N LYS A 527 13.05 4.69 3.15
CA LYS A 527 14.33 4.14 2.68
C LYS A 527 14.68 4.68 1.29
N ILE A 528 13.78 4.51 0.32
CA ILE A 528 14.01 4.95 -1.06
C ILE A 528 14.18 6.46 -1.14
N TRP A 529 13.37 7.24 -0.42
CA TRP A 529 13.51 8.70 -0.37
C TRP A 529 14.83 9.15 0.28
N THR A 530 15.28 8.46 1.33
CA THR A 530 16.58 8.73 1.96
C THR A 530 17.72 8.41 1.02
N GLN A 531 17.65 7.29 0.29
CA GLN A 531 18.65 6.94 -0.72
C GLN A 531 18.69 7.97 -1.86
N ARG A 532 17.53 8.45 -2.34
CA ARG A 532 17.46 9.51 -3.36
C ARG A 532 18.14 10.80 -2.89
N ARG A 533 17.91 11.22 -1.64
CA ARG A 533 18.60 12.37 -1.03
C ARG A 533 20.10 12.13 -0.92
N ALA A 534 20.53 10.96 -0.46
CA ALA A 534 21.94 10.61 -0.37
C ALA A 534 22.62 10.68 -1.74
N ASN A 535 21.99 10.13 -2.79
CA ASN A 535 22.49 10.22 -4.16
C ASN A 535 22.65 11.68 -4.62
N MET A 536 21.69 12.57 -4.31
CA MET A 536 21.79 14.00 -4.62
C MET A 536 22.91 14.70 -3.82
N GLN A 537 23.11 14.31 -2.56
CA GLN A 537 24.21 14.81 -1.73
C GLN A 537 25.57 14.35 -2.27
N ASP A 538 25.68 13.13 -2.79
CA ASP A 538 26.91 12.63 -3.39
C ASP A 538 27.20 13.35 -4.71
N VAL A 539 26.20 13.58 -5.56
CA VAL A 539 26.31 14.47 -6.73
C VAL A 539 26.84 15.86 -6.33
N ARG A 540 26.34 16.42 -5.22
CA ARG A 540 26.80 17.71 -4.69
C ARG A 540 28.26 17.68 -4.24
N LYS A 541 28.72 16.60 -3.62
CA LYS A 541 30.12 16.44 -3.16
C LYS A 541 31.08 16.24 -4.33
N GLU A 542 30.63 15.53 -5.37
CA GLU A 542 31.45 15.17 -6.53
C GLU A 542 31.54 16.29 -7.57
N SER A 543 30.59 17.24 -7.58
CA SER A 543 30.49 18.29 -8.59
C SER A 543 30.55 19.72 -7.98
N PRO A 544 31.27 20.68 -8.59
CA PRO A 544 31.25 22.08 -8.15
C PRO A 544 29.98 22.83 -8.62
N GLN A 545 29.73 24.01 -8.04
CA GLN A 545 28.74 24.95 -8.60
C GLN A 545 29.27 25.54 -9.93
N PRO A 546 28.44 25.69 -10.98
CA PRO A 546 26.98 25.47 -11.05
C PRO A 546 26.56 24.05 -11.49
N GLU A 547 27.51 23.18 -11.84
CA GLU A 547 27.22 21.84 -12.38
C GLU A 547 26.40 20.97 -11.43
N ALA A 548 26.70 21.00 -10.14
CA ALA A 548 25.91 20.29 -9.12
C ALA A 548 24.43 20.72 -9.11
N LEU A 549 24.14 22.02 -9.27
CA LEU A 549 22.75 22.52 -9.31
C LEU A 549 22.01 21.96 -10.51
N GLN A 550 22.66 21.96 -11.68
CA GLN A 550 22.08 21.42 -12.90
C GLN A 550 21.75 19.93 -12.75
N LEU A 551 22.73 19.12 -12.29
CA LEU A 551 22.56 17.68 -12.14
C LEU A 551 21.46 17.31 -11.13
N ILE A 552 21.39 18.01 -9.99
CA ILE A 552 20.36 17.73 -8.98
C ILE A 552 18.96 18.09 -9.49
N VAL A 553 18.81 19.22 -10.19
CA VAL A 553 17.52 19.61 -10.78
C VAL A 553 17.11 18.67 -11.90
N ASP A 554 18.04 18.24 -12.75
CA ASP A 554 17.76 17.27 -13.81
C ASP A 554 17.36 15.91 -13.25
N LEU A 555 18.03 15.46 -12.18
CA LEU A 555 17.68 14.22 -11.47
C LEU A 555 16.28 14.30 -10.85
N ALA A 556 15.92 15.45 -10.27
CA ALA A 556 14.61 15.66 -9.67
C ALA A 556 13.48 15.70 -10.70
N LEU A 557 13.73 16.30 -11.87
CA LEU A 557 12.72 16.47 -12.92
C LEU A 557 12.63 15.30 -13.90
N GLY A 558 13.60 14.36 -13.88
CA GLY A 558 13.69 13.28 -14.88
C GLY A 558 14.17 13.77 -16.25
N ASP A 559 14.76 14.96 -16.29
CA ASP A 559 15.04 15.76 -17.48
C ASP A 559 16.45 15.52 -18.05
N ALA A 560 17.02 14.33 -17.84
CA ALA A 560 18.41 14.00 -18.19
C ALA A 560 18.78 14.24 -19.68
N GLU A 561 17.78 14.34 -20.56
CA GLU A 561 17.97 14.61 -22.00
C GLU A 561 17.52 16.00 -22.46
N SER A 562 16.90 16.81 -21.60
CA SER A 562 16.45 18.14 -21.99
C SER A 562 17.62 19.13 -21.90
N GLY A 563 18.30 19.34 -23.03
CA GLY A 563 19.38 20.31 -23.18
C GLY A 563 18.97 21.77 -23.01
N SER A 564 18.05 22.12 -22.10
CA SER A 564 17.71 23.50 -21.77
C SER A 564 18.81 24.14 -20.93
N LYS A 565 20.00 24.32 -21.54
CA LYS A 565 21.11 25.09 -20.96
C LYS A 565 20.80 26.58 -20.77
N GLU A 566 19.61 27.03 -21.17
CA GLU A 566 19.25 28.46 -21.23
C GLU A 566 18.53 28.99 -19.97
N LEU A 567 17.94 28.12 -19.14
CA LEU A 567 17.24 28.52 -17.91
C LEU A 567 18.05 28.13 -16.67
N ASN A 568 18.15 29.06 -15.72
CA ASN A 568 18.76 28.84 -14.42
C ASN A 568 18.10 27.62 -13.71
N PRO A 569 18.86 26.64 -13.18
CA PRO A 569 18.32 25.44 -12.55
C PRO A 569 17.35 25.74 -11.40
N LEU A 570 17.62 26.77 -10.59
CA LEU A 570 16.75 27.19 -9.49
C LEU A 570 15.43 27.81 -9.99
N VAL A 571 15.43 28.44 -11.16
CA VAL A 571 14.19 28.92 -11.80
C VAL A 571 13.31 27.74 -12.21
N ARG A 572 13.89 26.71 -12.83
CA ARG A 572 13.16 25.47 -13.17
C ARG A 572 12.61 24.79 -11.92
N LEU A 573 13.42 24.68 -10.87
CA LEU A 573 13.01 24.11 -9.59
C LEU A 573 11.84 24.89 -8.98
N LYS A 574 11.88 26.23 -9.03
CA LYS A 574 10.81 27.11 -8.55
C LYS A 574 9.51 26.93 -9.34
N GLU A 575 9.57 26.92 -10.67
CA GLU A 575 8.37 26.77 -11.52
C GLU A 575 7.59 25.48 -11.22
N LYS A 576 8.30 24.42 -10.79
CA LYS A 576 7.70 23.12 -10.50
C LYS A 576 7.29 22.95 -9.04
N SER A 577 7.99 23.57 -8.09
CA SER A 577 7.79 23.39 -6.64
C SER A 577 6.64 24.19 -6.02
N GLY A 578 6.01 25.09 -6.79
CA GLY A 578 4.87 25.89 -6.35
C GLY A 578 5.22 26.96 -5.32
N ASP A 579 4.19 27.55 -4.69
CA ASP A 579 4.36 28.76 -3.87
C ASP A 579 5.10 28.51 -2.55
N THR A 580 5.06 27.28 -2.01
CA THR A 580 5.59 26.93 -0.67
C THR A 580 7.06 27.29 -0.48
N PHE A 581 7.88 27.16 -1.53
CA PHE A 581 9.34 27.36 -1.46
C PHE A 581 9.80 28.61 -2.21
N THR A 582 8.86 29.43 -2.71
CA THR A 582 9.16 30.54 -3.62
C THR A 582 10.10 31.58 -3.00
N ASP A 583 9.89 31.97 -1.74
CA ASP A 583 10.72 32.99 -1.09
C ASP A 583 12.19 32.52 -0.94
N PHE A 584 12.37 31.28 -0.50
CA PHE A 584 13.70 30.68 -0.37
C PHE A 584 14.38 30.54 -1.73
N LEU A 585 13.67 30.04 -2.74
CA LEU A 585 14.24 29.87 -4.08
C LEU A 585 14.55 31.22 -4.76
N ASN A 586 13.73 32.26 -4.55
CA ASN A 586 14.06 33.61 -5.02
C ASN A 586 15.35 34.13 -4.38
N GLN A 587 15.51 33.94 -3.07
CA GLN A 587 16.74 34.31 -2.38
C GLN A 587 17.96 33.58 -2.95
N MET A 588 17.83 32.28 -3.27
CA MET A 588 18.91 31.51 -3.88
C MET A 588 19.21 31.95 -5.32
N ILE A 589 18.17 32.26 -6.11
CA ILE A 589 18.31 32.80 -7.48
C ILE A 589 19.04 34.14 -7.45
N ASP A 590 18.67 35.05 -6.54
CA ASP A 590 19.32 36.35 -6.40
C ASP A 590 20.79 36.20 -5.99
N ARG A 591 21.09 35.24 -5.11
CA ARG A 591 22.44 34.91 -4.66
C ARG A 591 23.31 34.34 -5.78
N GLU A 592 22.78 33.41 -6.56
CA GLU A 592 23.44 32.84 -7.73
C GLU A 592 23.70 33.90 -8.80
N ASN A 593 22.71 34.76 -9.09
CA ASN A 593 22.86 35.91 -10.00
C ASN A 593 23.91 36.91 -9.53
N ALA A 594 24.11 37.04 -8.21
CA ALA A 594 25.17 37.87 -7.61
C ALA A 594 26.55 37.18 -7.56
N GLY A 595 26.67 35.93 -8.04
CA GLY A 595 27.92 35.15 -8.04
C GLY A 595 28.38 34.74 -6.64
N GLN A 596 27.48 34.69 -5.67
CA GLN A 596 27.77 34.27 -4.30
C GLN A 596 27.55 32.76 -4.13
N PRO A 597 28.40 32.05 -3.38
CA PRO A 597 28.23 30.62 -3.16
C PRO A 597 27.02 30.32 -2.27
N ILE A 598 26.29 29.25 -2.60
CA ILE A 598 25.25 28.66 -1.75
C ILE A 598 25.91 27.94 -0.56
N LEU A 599 25.41 28.18 0.65
CA LEU A 599 25.91 27.61 1.90
C LEU A 599 25.49 26.13 2.07
N ASP A 600 26.23 25.36 2.85
CA ASP A 600 25.95 23.91 3.03
C ASP A 600 24.54 23.64 3.61
N GLU A 601 24.08 24.44 4.56
CA GLU A 601 22.71 24.33 5.12
C GLU A 601 21.62 24.65 4.08
N GLU A 602 21.93 25.52 3.11
CA GLU A 602 21.02 25.86 2.02
C GLU A 602 20.96 24.74 0.98
N TRP A 603 22.07 24.02 0.79
CA TRP A 603 22.14 22.83 -0.07
C TRP A 603 21.22 21.72 0.40
N ASP A 604 21.22 21.40 1.69
CA ASP A 604 20.31 20.38 2.23
C ASP A 604 18.84 20.75 1.99
N ARG A 605 18.51 22.04 2.07
CA ARG A 605 17.16 22.53 1.77
C ARG A 605 16.83 22.44 0.28
N ILE A 606 17.76 22.78 -0.61
CA ILE A 606 17.59 22.63 -2.07
C ILE A 606 17.38 21.16 -2.43
N ILE A 607 18.20 20.25 -1.88
CA ILE A 607 18.08 18.80 -2.10
C ILE A 607 16.74 18.28 -1.56
N GLY A 608 16.29 18.76 -0.39
CA GLY A 608 14.97 18.44 0.13
C GLY A 608 13.83 18.85 -0.80
N ILE A 609 13.90 20.04 -1.40
CA ILE A 609 12.90 20.50 -2.38
C ILE A 609 12.97 19.66 -3.66
N ALA A 610 14.17 19.38 -4.15
CA ALA A 610 14.41 18.57 -5.34
C ALA A 610 13.88 17.14 -5.17
N GLU A 611 14.13 16.51 -4.03
CA GLU A 611 13.62 15.17 -3.75
C GLU A 611 12.10 15.15 -3.60
N LEU A 612 11.49 16.14 -2.95
CA LEU A 612 10.02 16.26 -2.88
C LEU A 612 9.40 16.35 -4.29
N LEU A 613 9.98 17.15 -5.18
CA LEU A 613 9.55 17.22 -6.57
C LEU A 613 9.70 15.89 -7.32
N GLN A 614 10.79 15.18 -7.04
CA GLN A 614 11.03 13.87 -7.64
C GLN A 614 9.95 12.85 -7.21
N ARG A 615 9.37 12.98 -6.01
CA ARG A 615 8.25 12.12 -5.56
C ARG A 615 6.97 12.34 -6.36
N ASP A 616 6.71 13.57 -6.79
CA ASP A 616 5.51 13.89 -7.57
C ASP A 616 5.61 13.38 -9.01
N HIS A 617 6.83 13.22 -9.53
CA HIS A 617 7.08 12.75 -10.88
C HIS A 617 7.20 11.22 -10.99
N LEU A 618 7.82 10.57 -9.99
CA LEU A 618 8.03 9.12 -10.00
C LEU A 618 6.86 8.38 -9.36
N GLU A 619 6.62 7.15 -9.82
CA GLU A 619 5.66 6.27 -9.14
C GLU A 619 6.08 6.02 -7.69
N GLU A 620 5.08 5.89 -6.82
CA GLU A 620 5.29 5.62 -5.40
C GLU A 620 6.03 4.29 -5.24
N PRO A 621 7.17 4.24 -4.53
CA PRO A 621 7.96 3.02 -4.46
C PRO A 621 7.22 1.96 -3.64
N VAL A 622 7.11 0.76 -4.21
CA VAL A 622 6.46 -0.40 -3.59
C VAL A 622 7.51 -1.47 -3.29
N ALA A 623 7.51 -1.97 -2.04
CA ALA A 623 8.36 -3.08 -1.62
C ALA A 623 7.85 -4.39 -2.24
N ALA A 624 8.30 -4.65 -3.46
CA ALA A 624 7.93 -5.83 -4.23
C ALA A 624 9.01 -6.16 -5.26
N TYR A 625 9.05 -7.41 -5.67
CA TYR A 625 9.91 -7.85 -6.77
C TYR A 625 9.06 -8.59 -7.81
N VAL A 626 9.58 -8.71 -9.04
CA VAL A 626 8.91 -9.45 -10.11
C VAL A 626 9.48 -10.85 -10.15
N GLU A 627 8.64 -11.86 -9.92
CA GLU A 627 9.01 -13.26 -10.15
C GLU A 627 8.63 -13.62 -11.59
N TRP A 628 9.62 -13.95 -12.43
CA TRP A 628 9.36 -14.46 -13.77
C TRP A 628 9.03 -15.95 -13.66
N LYS A 629 7.79 -16.34 -14.01
CA LYS A 629 7.37 -17.75 -13.98
C LYS A 629 7.45 -18.36 -15.37
N ASN A 630 6.54 -18.02 -16.28
CA ASN A 630 6.50 -18.67 -17.59
C ASN A 630 5.90 -17.77 -18.69
N LEU A 631 6.15 -18.14 -19.94
CA LEU A 631 5.64 -17.52 -21.15
C LEU A 631 4.70 -18.48 -21.86
N TYR A 632 3.48 -18.02 -22.13
CA TYR A 632 2.46 -18.79 -22.82
C TYR A 632 2.18 -18.15 -24.18
N ALA A 633 2.67 -18.79 -25.24
CA ALA A 633 2.42 -18.37 -26.61
C ALA A 633 1.24 -19.16 -27.23
N TYR A 634 0.34 -18.45 -27.89
CA TYR A 634 -0.72 -19.05 -28.71
C TYR A 634 -0.56 -18.58 -30.16
N ALA A 635 -0.28 -19.54 -31.04
CA ALA A 635 -0.10 -19.29 -32.47
C ALA A 635 -1.41 -18.84 -33.15
N ASP A 636 -2.57 -19.16 -32.58
CA ASP A 636 -3.88 -18.69 -33.02
C ASP A 636 -4.73 -18.29 -31.81
N ALA A 637 -4.88 -16.99 -31.62
CA ALA A 637 -5.66 -16.39 -30.54
C ALA A 637 -7.18 -16.41 -30.80
N THR A 638 -7.65 -16.91 -31.95
CA THR A 638 -9.07 -16.90 -32.34
C THR A 638 -9.82 -18.17 -31.95
N THR A 639 -9.14 -19.24 -31.50
CA THR A 639 -9.76 -20.54 -31.22
C THR A 639 -10.45 -20.63 -29.85
N VAL A 640 -11.76 -20.93 -29.87
CA VAL A 640 -12.62 -21.23 -28.70
C VAL A 640 -12.53 -22.72 -28.35
N LYS A 641 -12.38 -23.09 -27.06
CA LYS A 641 -12.60 -24.47 -26.57
C LYS A 641 -13.92 -24.54 -25.81
N GLU A 642 -14.72 -25.59 -26.07
CA GLU A 642 -15.94 -25.89 -25.31
C GLU A 642 -15.62 -26.28 -23.86
N ILE A 643 -16.17 -25.56 -22.89
CA ILE A 643 -16.32 -26.04 -21.52
C ILE A 643 -17.75 -25.73 -21.06
N SER A 644 -18.61 -26.77 -21.11
CA SER A 644 -20.02 -26.81 -20.68
C SER A 644 -21.03 -26.02 -21.53
N ARG A 645 -22.30 -26.48 -21.47
CA ARG A 645 -23.39 -26.25 -22.44
C ARG A 645 -23.90 -24.82 -22.60
N ASP A 646 -23.46 -23.83 -21.80
CA ASP A 646 -24.07 -22.49 -21.82
C ASP A 646 -23.10 -21.31 -22.04
N ALA A 647 -21.81 -21.53 -22.31
CA ALA A 647 -20.93 -20.42 -22.69
C ALA A 647 -19.75 -20.82 -23.57
N THR A 648 -19.82 -20.48 -24.85
CA THR A 648 -18.65 -20.34 -25.73
C THR A 648 -17.85 -19.12 -25.29
N ARG A 649 -16.60 -19.31 -24.85
CA ARG A 649 -15.69 -18.21 -24.49
C ARG A 649 -14.39 -18.31 -25.28
N TRP A 650 -13.96 -17.17 -25.82
CA TRP A 650 -12.63 -17.01 -26.43
C TRP A 650 -11.55 -17.34 -25.39
N LYS A 651 -10.40 -17.85 -25.85
CA LYS A 651 -9.18 -17.77 -25.04
C LYS A 651 -8.89 -16.29 -24.83
N THR A 652 -9.15 -15.78 -23.63
CA THR A 652 -8.85 -14.38 -23.32
C THR A 652 -7.35 -14.18 -23.37
N PHE A 653 -6.90 -13.08 -23.98
CA PHE A 653 -5.52 -12.62 -23.86
C PHE A 653 -5.13 -12.62 -22.37
N GLY A 654 -3.96 -13.18 -22.07
CA GLY A 654 -3.41 -13.15 -20.70
C GLY A 654 -3.79 -14.32 -19.77
N ARG A 655 -4.21 -15.49 -20.28
CA ARG A 655 -4.44 -16.67 -19.41
C ARG A 655 -3.27 -17.65 -19.44
N PRO A 656 -2.78 -18.12 -18.28
CA PRO A 656 -1.87 -19.27 -18.23
C PRO A 656 -2.61 -20.52 -18.72
N GLN A 657 -1.85 -21.51 -19.22
CA GLN A 657 -2.42 -22.86 -19.35
C GLN A 657 -2.76 -23.36 -17.93
N GLY A 658 -3.97 -23.94 -17.75
CA GLY A 658 -4.34 -24.54 -16.47
C GLY A 658 -3.37 -25.67 -16.08
N MET A 659 -3.52 -26.24 -14.88
CA MET A 659 -2.73 -27.40 -14.45
C MET A 659 -2.69 -28.46 -15.56
N ILE A 660 -1.49 -28.72 -16.06
CA ILE A 660 -1.23 -29.69 -17.13
C ILE A 660 -0.54 -30.92 -16.54
N THR A 661 -0.42 -31.98 -17.32
CA THR A 661 0.41 -33.15 -16.98
C THR A 661 1.83 -32.94 -17.50
N LYS A 662 2.82 -33.56 -16.85
CA LYS A 662 4.25 -33.49 -17.25
C LYS A 662 4.54 -33.89 -18.70
N ASP A 663 3.64 -34.60 -19.38
CA ASP A 663 3.82 -34.98 -20.78
C ASP A 663 3.41 -33.86 -21.77
N GLN A 664 2.80 -32.78 -21.28
CA GLN A 664 2.32 -31.64 -22.08
C GLN A 664 3.30 -30.46 -22.01
N VAL A 665 4.55 -30.68 -22.43
CA VAL A 665 5.59 -29.62 -22.42
C VAL A 665 5.17 -28.44 -23.31
N PRO A 666 5.13 -27.20 -22.80
CA PRO A 666 4.92 -26.01 -23.62
C PRO A 666 5.98 -25.87 -24.71
N THR A 667 5.62 -25.23 -25.82
CA THR A 667 6.58 -24.92 -26.88
C THR A 667 7.62 -23.90 -26.39
N TYR A 668 8.90 -24.15 -26.65
CA TYR A 668 9.97 -23.20 -26.33
C TYR A 668 9.79 -21.90 -27.12
N SER A 669 9.58 -20.78 -26.42
CA SER A 669 9.21 -19.50 -27.06
C SER A 669 10.13 -18.33 -26.76
N PHE A 670 11.15 -18.50 -25.91
CA PHE A 670 12.02 -17.41 -25.47
C PHE A 670 13.50 -17.77 -25.53
N GLY A 671 14.28 -16.81 -26.00
CA GLY A 671 15.71 -16.93 -26.24
C GLY A 671 16.13 -16.07 -27.43
N TRP A 672 17.28 -16.39 -28.00
CA TRP A 672 17.85 -15.64 -29.11
C TRP A 672 18.47 -16.57 -30.15
N ALA A 673 18.67 -16.06 -31.37
CA ALA A 673 19.33 -16.78 -32.44
C ALA A 673 20.39 -15.91 -33.10
N ILE A 674 21.55 -16.49 -33.39
CA ILE A 674 22.62 -15.89 -34.19
C ILE A 674 22.57 -16.51 -35.58
N THR A 675 22.49 -15.66 -36.61
CA THR A 675 22.70 -16.04 -38.01
C THR A 675 24.08 -15.58 -38.45
N SER A 676 24.92 -16.48 -38.94
CA SER A 676 26.29 -16.12 -39.31
C SER A 676 26.90 -17.06 -40.35
N PRO A 677 27.65 -16.55 -41.33
CA PRO A 677 28.42 -17.39 -42.25
C PRO A 677 29.51 -18.20 -41.52
N LEU A 678 29.92 -17.81 -40.32
CA LEU A 678 30.87 -18.58 -39.50
C LEU A 678 30.31 -19.95 -39.06
N LEU A 679 28.98 -20.10 -39.08
CA LEU A 679 28.32 -21.36 -38.77
C LEU A 679 28.26 -22.33 -39.95
N LEU A 680 28.78 -21.96 -41.14
CA LEU A 680 28.78 -22.80 -42.35
C LEU A 680 29.82 -23.93 -42.27
N LEU A 681 29.62 -24.86 -41.33
CA LEU A 681 30.51 -25.98 -41.05
C LEU A 681 29.92 -27.27 -41.64
N SER A 682 30.44 -27.67 -42.80
CA SER A 682 29.80 -28.67 -43.67
C SER A 682 30.16 -30.13 -43.38
N GLN A 683 31.36 -30.42 -42.87
CA GLN A 683 31.86 -31.79 -42.67
C GLN A 683 32.85 -31.90 -41.50
N GLY A 684 33.14 -33.13 -41.06
CA GLY A 684 34.14 -33.42 -40.03
C GLY A 684 33.61 -33.34 -38.60
N THR A 685 34.51 -33.34 -37.62
CA THR A 685 34.18 -33.01 -36.23
C THR A 685 34.21 -31.49 -36.11
N ARG A 686 33.09 -30.88 -35.71
CA ARG A 686 32.95 -29.42 -35.66
C ARG A 686 32.84 -28.97 -34.21
N THR A 687 33.62 -27.96 -33.84
CA THR A 687 33.58 -27.38 -32.50
C THR A 687 33.18 -25.92 -32.61
N ILE A 688 32.14 -25.54 -31.87
CA ILE A 688 31.70 -24.15 -31.75
C ILE A 688 31.95 -23.72 -30.31
N ASN A 689 32.72 -22.64 -30.14
CA ASN A 689 32.92 -21.99 -28.84
C ASN A 689 32.18 -20.66 -28.86
N LEU A 690 31.18 -20.55 -28.00
CA LEU A 690 30.37 -19.35 -27.82
C LEU A 690 30.71 -18.76 -26.44
N SER A 691 31.13 -17.51 -26.40
CA SER A 691 31.44 -16.79 -25.17
C SER A 691 30.48 -15.62 -25.01
N LEU A 692 29.68 -15.62 -23.95
CA LEU A 692 28.83 -14.51 -23.57
C LEU A 692 29.53 -13.71 -22.48
N ARG A 693 29.59 -12.39 -22.61
CA ARG A 693 30.24 -11.48 -21.64
C ARG A 693 29.19 -10.52 -21.09
N PHE A 694 29.18 -10.36 -19.77
CA PHE A 694 28.22 -9.55 -19.03
C PHE A 694 28.94 -8.52 -18.16
N SER A 695 28.27 -7.39 -17.88
CA SER A 695 28.72 -6.48 -16.82
C SER A 695 28.68 -7.22 -15.48
N LYS A 696 29.65 -6.97 -14.60
CA LYS A 696 29.76 -7.70 -13.34
C LYS A 696 28.61 -7.38 -12.37
N ASP A 697 28.14 -6.15 -12.36
CA ASP A 697 27.08 -5.67 -11.46
C ASP A 697 25.70 -6.26 -11.79
N GLU A 698 25.52 -6.76 -13.02
CA GLU A 698 24.26 -7.35 -13.50
C GLU A 698 24.33 -8.88 -13.57
N PHE A 699 25.43 -9.50 -13.12
CA PHE A 699 25.66 -10.94 -13.23
C PHE A 699 25.44 -11.66 -11.89
N ASP A 700 24.28 -12.30 -11.74
CA ASP A 700 23.99 -13.15 -10.59
C ASP A 700 24.56 -14.57 -10.79
N ALA A 701 25.78 -14.77 -10.30
CA ALA A 701 26.48 -16.04 -10.41
C ALA A 701 25.79 -17.18 -9.64
N ASP A 702 25.11 -16.87 -8.53
CA ASP A 702 24.47 -17.88 -7.69
C ASP A 702 23.15 -18.35 -8.27
N ALA A 703 22.35 -17.43 -8.84
CA ALA A 703 21.16 -17.79 -9.60
C ALA A 703 21.52 -18.67 -10.81
N ILE A 704 22.58 -18.32 -11.55
CA ILE A 704 23.04 -19.12 -12.70
C ILE A 704 23.50 -20.51 -12.23
N ARG A 705 24.29 -20.63 -11.16
CA ARG A 705 24.66 -21.95 -10.62
C ARG A 705 23.43 -22.77 -10.26
N HIS A 706 22.49 -22.16 -9.53
CA HIS A 706 21.27 -22.83 -9.09
C HIS A 706 20.44 -23.36 -10.27
N ALA A 707 20.39 -22.63 -11.39
CA ALA A 707 19.69 -23.07 -12.60
C ALA A 707 20.25 -24.37 -13.22
N PHE A 708 21.54 -24.69 -13.00
CA PHE A 708 22.16 -25.94 -13.44
C PHE A 708 22.09 -27.07 -12.39
N GLY A 709 21.46 -26.82 -11.24
CA GLY A 709 21.45 -27.69 -10.05
C GLY A 709 22.45 -27.22 -9.00
N ASP A 710 22.27 -27.59 -7.72
CA ASP A 710 23.08 -27.17 -6.55
C ASP A 710 24.59 -27.60 -6.58
N GLU A 711 25.18 -27.75 -7.76
CA GLU A 711 26.62 -27.88 -7.92
C GLU A 711 27.30 -26.51 -7.76
N THR A 712 28.22 -26.45 -6.80
CA THR A 712 28.88 -25.21 -6.38
C THR A 712 29.77 -24.55 -7.44
N GLU A 713 30.08 -25.22 -8.56
CA GLU A 713 30.95 -24.66 -9.60
C GLU A 713 30.58 -25.08 -11.03
N LEU A 714 30.19 -24.11 -11.88
CA LEU A 714 30.08 -24.26 -13.34
C LEU A 714 31.48 -24.31 -14.00
N ASN A 715 32.28 -25.31 -13.65
CA ASN A 715 33.65 -25.47 -14.12
C ASN A 715 33.77 -26.60 -15.15
N ASN A 716 33.58 -26.27 -16.43
CA ASN A 716 33.54 -27.24 -17.54
C ASN A 716 32.46 -28.32 -17.34
N LEU A 717 31.29 -27.91 -16.82
CA LEU A 717 30.15 -28.78 -16.60
C LEU A 717 29.65 -29.33 -17.93
N LYS A 718 29.59 -30.65 -18.07
CA LYS A 718 29.03 -31.31 -19.26
C LYS A 718 27.53 -31.51 -19.07
N VAL A 719 26.75 -30.87 -19.93
CA VAL A 719 25.29 -30.97 -19.98
C VAL A 719 24.90 -31.85 -21.17
N ALA A 720 24.11 -32.89 -20.90
CA ALA A 720 23.62 -33.80 -21.92
C ALA A 720 22.43 -33.20 -22.68
N LYS A 721 22.19 -33.68 -23.89
CA LYS A 721 20.99 -33.35 -24.67
C LYS A 721 19.72 -33.58 -23.85
N GLY A 722 18.80 -32.61 -23.91
CA GLY A 722 17.54 -32.70 -23.17
C GLY A 722 17.64 -32.35 -21.69
N THR A 723 18.83 -32.00 -21.17
CA THR A 723 19.04 -31.61 -19.77
C THR A 723 19.56 -30.17 -19.64
N GLY A 724 19.59 -29.66 -18.41
CA GLY A 724 20.01 -28.29 -18.09
C GLY A 724 18.91 -27.24 -18.29
N PRO A 725 19.22 -25.95 -18.04
CA PRO A 725 18.26 -24.85 -18.15
C PRO A 725 18.13 -24.28 -19.57
N PHE A 726 19.04 -24.61 -20.49
CA PHE A 726 19.04 -24.10 -21.87
C PHE A 726 18.89 -25.20 -22.92
N LEU A 727 18.15 -24.89 -23.99
CA LEU A 727 18.08 -25.67 -25.21
C LEU A 727 18.94 -24.99 -26.27
N ILE A 728 19.96 -25.70 -26.76
CA ILE A 728 20.84 -25.25 -27.84
C ILE A 728 20.41 -25.94 -29.12
N GLU A 729 20.07 -25.19 -30.16
CA GLU A 729 19.74 -25.78 -31.46
C GLU A 729 20.48 -25.13 -32.62
N ILE A 730 20.79 -25.94 -33.61
CA ILE A 730 21.55 -25.55 -34.81
C ILE A 730 20.72 -25.92 -36.04
N SER A 731 20.70 -25.03 -37.04
CA SER A 731 19.98 -25.26 -38.29
C SER A 731 20.72 -26.27 -39.18
N THR A 732 19.98 -27.23 -39.74
CA THR A 732 20.48 -28.17 -40.76
C THR A 732 19.57 -28.12 -41.99
N GLY A 733 19.90 -28.90 -43.03
CA GLY A 733 19.14 -28.88 -44.29
C GLY A 733 17.72 -29.44 -44.19
N LYS A 734 17.37 -30.07 -43.06
CA LYS A 734 16.06 -30.69 -42.83
C LYS A 734 15.33 -30.16 -41.61
N SER A 735 16.05 -29.91 -40.51
CA SER A 735 15.45 -29.49 -39.23
C SER A 735 16.45 -28.79 -38.32
N TRP A 736 15.95 -28.30 -37.19
CA TRP A 736 16.77 -27.96 -36.05
C TRP A 736 17.32 -29.24 -35.39
N ILE A 737 18.56 -29.18 -34.88
CA ILE A 737 19.18 -30.25 -34.12
C ILE A 737 19.76 -29.72 -32.81
N GLU A 738 19.63 -30.49 -31.73
CA GLU A 738 20.33 -30.25 -30.47
C GLU A 738 21.57 -31.16 -30.38
N PRO A 739 22.75 -30.62 -30.00
CA PRO A 739 23.96 -31.41 -29.83
C PRO A 739 23.83 -32.42 -28.68
N GLU A 740 24.48 -33.59 -28.81
CA GLU A 740 24.45 -34.66 -27.79
C GLU A 740 24.97 -34.18 -26.42
N THR A 741 25.97 -33.30 -26.42
CA THR A 741 26.48 -32.67 -25.20
C THR A 741 26.91 -31.22 -25.46
N SER A 742 26.83 -30.39 -24.43
CA SER A 742 27.43 -29.06 -24.37
C SER A 742 28.28 -28.95 -23.10
N THR A 743 29.39 -28.22 -23.17
CA THR A 743 30.25 -27.96 -22.00
C THR A 743 30.13 -26.49 -21.62
N TRP A 744 29.85 -26.23 -20.34
CA TRP A 744 29.61 -24.88 -19.81
C TRP A 744 30.69 -24.50 -18.81
N HIS A 745 31.22 -23.29 -18.93
CA HIS A 745 32.20 -22.75 -18.02
C HIS A 745 31.86 -21.30 -17.68
N MET A 746 31.71 -21.03 -16.38
CA MET A 746 31.45 -19.70 -15.85
C MET A 746 32.74 -19.12 -15.27
N ASP A 747 33.06 -17.89 -15.65
CA ASP A 747 34.24 -17.16 -15.18
C ASP A 747 33.82 -15.82 -14.60
N VAL A 748 34.01 -15.67 -13.29
CA VAL A 748 33.72 -14.45 -12.51
C VAL A 748 34.99 -13.81 -11.94
N SER A 749 36.16 -14.27 -12.38
CA SER A 749 37.45 -13.85 -11.82
C SER A 749 37.91 -12.47 -12.28
N ALA A 750 37.38 -11.96 -13.40
CA ALA A 750 37.75 -10.66 -13.93
C ALA A 750 37.20 -9.51 -13.07
N GLU A 751 37.91 -8.38 -13.07
CA GLU A 751 37.55 -7.21 -12.26
C GLU A 751 36.27 -6.51 -12.78
N ASP A 752 36.10 -6.41 -14.10
CA ASP A 752 35.07 -5.59 -14.77
C ASP A 752 33.93 -6.39 -15.42
N HIS A 753 34.03 -7.72 -15.49
CA HIS A 753 33.04 -8.54 -16.20
C HIS A 753 32.93 -9.96 -15.67
N ALA A 754 31.82 -10.61 -16.00
CA ALA A 754 31.65 -12.05 -15.91
C ALA A 754 31.45 -12.65 -17.31
N SER A 755 31.77 -13.94 -17.48
CA SER A 755 31.54 -14.62 -18.76
C SER A 755 31.01 -16.04 -18.61
N LEU A 756 30.20 -16.44 -19.58
CA LEU A 756 29.68 -17.80 -19.73
C LEU A 756 30.14 -18.37 -21.08
N LYS A 757 30.98 -19.39 -21.03
CA LYS A 757 31.54 -20.06 -22.21
C LYS A 757 30.82 -21.38 -22.44
N ILE A 758 30.39 -21.59 -23.68
CA ILE A 758 29.65 -22.77 -24.13
C ILE A 758 30.46 -23.41 -25.26
N THR A 759 30.90 -24.65 -25.06
CA THR A 759 31.57 -25.46 -26.07
C THR A 759 30.62 -26.54 -26.59
N ILE A 760 30.34 -26.49 -27.88
CA ILE A 760 29.47 -27.44 -28.59
C ILE A 760 30.34 -28.27 -29.53
N VAL A 761 30.22 -29.59 -29.45
CA VAL A 761 30.95 -30.52 -30.33
C VAL A 761 29.95 -31.34 -31.14
N LEU A 762 30.03 -31.23 -32.47
CA LEU A 762 29.24 -32.00 -33.42
C LEU A 762 30.12 -33.07 -34.06
N LEU A 763 29.68 -34.33 -33.94
CA LEU A 763 30.38 -35.49 -34.51
C LEU A 763 30.18 -35.59 -36.03
N ARG A 764 30.98 -36.44 -36.69
CA ARG A 764 31.06 -36.51 -38.17
C ARG A 764 29.77 -36.93 -38.86
N ASP A 765 28.91 -37.63 -38.13
CA ASP A 765 27.64 -38.22 -38.55
C ASP A 765 26.46 -37.23 -38.49
N ILE A 766 26.65 -36.05 -37.90
CA ILE A 766 25.63 -35.01 -37.82
C ILE A 766 25.54 -34.24 -39.15
N ASP A 767 24.32 -34.02 -39.66
CA ASP A 767 24.03 -33.31 -40.91
C ASP A 767 24.75 -31.94 -41.01
N PRO A 768 25.14 -31.50 -42.23
CA PRO A 768 25.79 -30.21 -42.44
C PRO A 768 25.00 -29.04 -41.86
N ILE A 769 25.71 -28.09 -41.24
CA ILE A 769 25.11 -26.84 -40.76
C ILE A 769 24.86 -25.94 -41.96
N VAL A 770 23.59 -25.69 -42.27
CA VAL A 770 23.14 -24.92 -43.44
C VAL A 770 21.95 -24.03 -43.06
N PRO A 771 21.62 -23.00 -43.86
CA PRO A 771 20.43 -22.18 -43.63
C PRO A 771 19.15 -23.04 -43.69
N LEU A 772 18.19 -22.79 -42.79
CA LEU A 772 16.90 -23.47 -42.82
C LEU A 772 16.06 -22.89 -43.97
N VAL A 773 15.64 -23.75 -44.90
CA VAL A 773 14.76 -23.37 -46.01
C VAL A 773 13.37 -23.92 -45.71
N ASN A 774 12.36 -23.04 -45.65
CA ASN A 774 10.95 -23.35 -45.33
C ASN A 774 10.63 -23.56 -43.83
N ASP A 775 11.00 -22.64 -42.94
CA ASP A 775 10.33 -22.53 -41.64
C ASP A 775 9.05 -21.68 -41.82
N GLU A 776 7.87 -22.26 -41.60
CA GLU A 776 6.59 -21.53 -41.69
C GLU A 776 6.51 -20.34 -40.72
N ASN A 777 7.39 -20.28 -39.70
CA ASN A 777 7.38 -19.27 -38.65
C ASN A 777 8.57 -18.29 -38.68
N GLN A 778 9.48 -18.36 -39.67
CA GLN A 778 10.60 -17.41 -39.78
C GLN A 778 10.89 -16.99 -41.24
N PRO A 779 11.32 -15.74 -41.50
CA PRO A 779 11.79 -15.34 -42.82
C PRO A 779 13.00 -16.19 -43.23
N ASN A 780 13.04 -16.62 -44.49
CA ASN A 780 14.14 -17.45 -45.03
C ASN A 780 15.51 -16.81 -44.72
N ALA A 781 16.29 -17.48 -43.86
CA ALA A 781 17.61 -17.03 -43.48
C ALA A 781 18.63 -17.34 -44.59
N THR A 782 19.47 -16.37 -44.92
CA THR A 782 20.54 -16.54 -45.93
C THR A 782 21.73 -17.36 -45.40
N TRP A 783 21.89 -17.44 -44.08
CA TRP A 783 23.01 -18.09 -43.39
C TRP A 783 22.52 -19.09 -42.33
N PRO A 784 23.34 -20.07 -41.92
CA PRO A 784 22.98 -20.99 -40.86
C PRO A 784 22.78 -20.26 -39.53
N GLN A 785 21.97 -20.87 -38.67
CA GLN A 785 21.51 -20.30 -37.41
C GLN A 785 21.89 -21.20 -36.24
N LEU A 786 22.30 -20.57 -35.14
CA LEU A 786 22.45 -21.16 -33.81
C LEU A 786 21.48 -20.44 -32.90
N ARG A 787 20.58 -21.16 -32.22
CA ARG A 787 19.67 -20.58 -31.23
C ARG A 787 19.91 -21.15 -29.84
N LEU A 788 19.77 -20.27 -28.85
CA LEU A 788 19.79 -20.58 -27.44
C LEU A 788 18.42 -20.21 -26.87
N LEU A 789 17.67 -21.20 -26.40
CA LEU A 789 16.33 -21.06 -25.86
C LEU A 789 16.32 -21.45 -24.38
N LEU A 790 15.43 -20.87 -23.58
CA LEU A 790 15.21 -21.31 -22.20
C LEU A 790 14.36 -22.58 -22.18
N ARG A 791 14.78 -23.58 -21.40
CA ARG A 791 14.01 -24.79 -21.19
C ARG A 791 12.90 -24.54 -20.18
N GLN A 792 11.77 -25.19 -20.45
CA GLN A 792 10.64 -25.24 -19.55
C GLN A 792 10.92 -26.29 -18.47
N ILE A 793 11.07 -25.86 -17.22
CA ILE A 793 11.31 -26.71 -16.04
C ILE A 793 9.98 -27.12 -15.43
N TRP A 794 9.80 -28.42 -15.17
CA TRP A 794 8.56 -28.93 -14.57
C TRP A 794 8.52 -28.68 -13.06
N GLN A 795 7.49 -27.98 -12.59
CA GLN A 795 7.16 -27.84 -11.18
C GLN A 795 5.87 -28.63 -10.86
N PRO A 796 5.94 -29.67 -10.02
CA PRO A 796 4.76 -30.43 -9.63
C PRO A 796 3.81 -29.59 -8.75
N SER A 797 2.52 -29.90 -8.80
CA SER A 797 1.52 -29.32 -7.89
C SER A 797 1.77 -29.78 -6.44
N GLU A 798 1.45 -28.94 -5.46
CA GLU A 798 1.50 -29.31 -4.04
C GLU A 798 0.55 -30.46 -3.68
N ALA A 799 -0.52 -30.64 -4.48
CA ALA A 799 -1.51 -31.70 -4.30
C ALA A 799 -0.98 -33.09 -4.68
N ASN A 800 0.21 -33.19 -5.30
CA ASN A 800 0.85 -34.45 -5.70
C ASN A 800 -0.04 -35.35 -6.59
N ASP A 801 -0.94 -34.75 -7.35
CA ASP A 801 -1.96 -35.42 -8.19
C ASP A 801 -1.45 -35.71 -9.63
N GLY A 802 -0.15 -35.61 -9.85
CA GLY A 802 0.47 -35.76 -11.18
C GLY A 802 0.27 -34.55 -12.10
N THR A 803 -0.39 -33.50 -11.62
CA THR A 803 -0.50 -32.22 -12.32
C THR A 803 0.56 -31.24 -11.82
N GLY A 804 0.77 -30.15 -12.57
CA GLY A 804 1.79 -29.16 -12.27
C GLY A 804 1.82 -28.06 -13.31
N GLN A 805 2.86 -27.25 -13.24
CA GLN A 805 3.10 -26.13 -14.14
C GLN A 805 4.55 -26.13 -14.60
N TYR A 806 4.78 -25.64 -15.81
CA TYR A 806 6.15 -25.36 -16.25
C TYR A 806 6.55 -23.94 -15.85
N LYS A 807 7.81 -23.80 -15.43
CA LYS A 807 8.49 -22.53 -15.19
C LYS A 807 9.64 -22.35 -16.18
N THR A 808 10.02 -21.11 -16.40
CA THR A 808 11.18 -20.66 -17.16
C THR A 808 11.97 -19.78 -16.20
N ASP A 809 12.56 -20.41 -15.17
CA ASP A 809 13.40 -19.71 -14.19
C ASP A 809 14.72 -19.23 -14.81
#